data_AF-A0A2U8QVC8-F1
#
_entry.id   AF-A0A2U8QVC8-F1
#
_cell.length_a   1.000
_cell.length_b   1.000
_cell.length_c   1.000
_cell.angle_alpha   90.00
_cell.angle_beta   90.00
_cell.angle_gamma   90.00
#
_symmetry.space_group_name_H-M   'P 1'
#
loop_
_entity.id
_entity.type
_entity.pdbx_description
1 polymer ?
#
loop_
_entity_poly.entity_id
_entity_poly.type
_entity_poly.pdbx_seq_one_letter_code
_entity_poly.pdbx_strand_id
1 'polypeptide(L)'
;MKIIAFSNNKTFLKHVFYVLTSCFLLSSCATMGVSEGKNVKNYDFSLSEDTLTVAHTFFLIGDAGNADEPEGAITLRLLKNQLETASKNSTLIFLGDNIYPKGLPDKKDKARALAEEKLQRQLDITQNFKGKTIFIPGNHDWYSGLEGLHDEAKMVQRYFDSKKAFLPKDGCPIATVSVTDNLALIVVDSEWYLEDWNQHPKMNDDCEIKNREEFFDELHSQINKNQNKTIILAIHHPLFSNGAHGGQYSFRKHFFPISNAIPLPVIGSFINLLRKTTGASPQDLQNKQYAAFIKRLKPMIQNLDNIIVVSGHDHNLQYIEKEGIKQIISGAGSKKEAAKATGKDDFTYGGNGFAIMKVYQDGTVINRFYGTDNTDLQELIALKIMEPNSKDETAFTDSNPLPPTVSASIYPKEWTEKSKFYSFLWGHHFREYYGLAVEAPVASLDTLYGGLETDIAGGGHQSMSLRLKDTTTGKEYVMRALQKSATRFLQTVAFKDQNVEQEFKNTITERFIFDFYTTAHPFTPFIIGDLADAVGVFHTNPRLFYIPKQKALKQYNETYGNTLYLVEERPTEEHRDEKSFGKPDDIISTTDVLEKIRKDEKYQVDESSFIRARLFDMLIGDWDRHADQWRWSVYKTEDQVLFKPIPRDRDQAFVKVDGNLLSLILKIPAARHISDFKSRFPDEKWFNFAGHNLDIAFIRKADAEDWKKEAQFIADHLTDKVIDSTFEQLPKEINHDGTTQEIIAKLKLRRDKLAAYAEKYYHFLHKRIILTGTDKKDEFIIERLPNEQTKVTINRIKKTGIEKEFSRTYSASETCEIWIYGLDDDDIFKVNGTEKHPIKIRLIGGQNNDTYDIENGKKVVIYDYRSKNNTLLNSGNATVHFKDDYDLNEYHYKKTSKYSAFMGLPSIGYNPDDGIKLGVGLSYTYQGFKTDPFTSKHSFKGNYYFATEGFELFYNSIFTQLLGNWNVEINAHYTTPNFSINYFGYGNETKNFDDIFGMNYNRVKIQTFKIAPSFKRIEKTGNEISFTPFIENIEVEGITDRFINVSTEINPRVFEYQQFAGAGFKYAFENYDSKANPGLGITFAFSTEWKTNLSDIKRNFTYLESHLGFSHKLTADKKVVLATLLKVKKIFNNTYEFYQGATLGGDYDLRGFRNQRFLGDAAYFQSSDLRWNIGRIKSIVPMQYGILAGYDYGRVWLDGEDSDKWHQSLGGGVWLSGLDAVTARLTFFNSEDGNRIAFGLGFGF
;
A
#
# COMPACT_ATOMS: atom_id res chain seq x y z
N MET A 1 24.93 -23.44 46.84
CA MET A 1 24.41 -22.42 47.76
C MET A 1 23.04 -22.91 48.23
N LYS A 2 22.85 -23.13 49.54
CA LYS A 2 21.67 -23.81 50.13
C LYS A 2 20.38 -23.03 49.83
N ILE A 3 19.41 -23.69 49.18
CA ILE A 3 18.07 -23.18 48.92
C ILE A 3 17.24 -23.37 50.20
N ILE A 4 16.72 -22.26 50.73
CA ILE A 4 15.76 -22.23 51.84
C ILE A 4 14.42 -22.72 51.29
N ALA A 5 13.92 -23.80 51.87
CA ALA A 5 12.61 -24.36 51.60
C ALA A 5 11.52 -23.40 52.11
N PHE A 6 10.75 -22.81 51.20
CA PHE A 6 9.44 -22.28 51.54
C PHE A 6 8.45 -23.45 51.56
N SER A 7 7.97 -23.76 52.76
CA SER A 7 6.93 -24.74 53.00
C SER A 7 5.62 -24.37 52.31
N ASN A 8 4.97 -25.39 51.76
CA ASN A 8 3.60 -25.45 51.25
C ASN A 8 2.63 -24.45 51.89
N ASN A 9 2.30 -23.39 51.16
CA ASN A 9 0.99 -22.78 51.26
C ASN A 9 0.43 -22.58 49.84
N LYS A 10 0.26 -23.72 49.12
CA LYS A 10 -0.30 -23.76 47.75
C LYS A 10 -1.65 -23.05 47.68
N THR A 11 -2.41 -23.06 48.76
CA THR A 11 -3.70 -22.37 48.90
C THR A 11 -3.52 -20.86 48.97
N PHE A 12 -2.60 -20.34 49.78
CA PHE A 12 -2.32 -18.90 49.85
C PHE A 12 -1.75 -18.36 48.54
N LEU A 13 -0.80 -19.06 47.89
CA LEU A 13 -0.31 -18.66 46.56
C LEU A 13 -1.41 -18.73 45.50
N LYS A 14 -2.33 -19.71 45.55
CA LYS A 14 -3.52 -19.73 44.68
C LYS A 14 -4.42 -18.52 44.93
N HIS A 15 -4.71 -18.19 46.18
CA HIS A 15 -5.59 -17.06 46.50
C HIS A 15 -4.93 -15.72 46.16
N VAL A 16 -3.64 -15.55 46.42
CA VAL A 16 -2.87 -14.38 45.99
C VAL A 16 -2.80 -14.31 44.46
N PHE A 17 -2.62 -15.43 43.76
CA PHE A 17 -2.68 -15.49 42.30
C PHE A 17 -4.07 -15.14 41.78
N TYR A 18 -5.16 -15.68 42.35
CA TYR A 18 -6.53 -15.35 41.96
C TYR A 18 -6.88 -13.89 42.27
N VAL A 19 -6.46 -13.36 43.42
CA VAL A 19 -6.68 -11.95 43.80
C VAL A 19 -5.85 -11.01 42.93
N LEU A 20 -4.57 -11.30 42.70
CA LEU A 20 -3.73 -10.51 41.78
C LEU A 20 -4.24 -10.60 40.34
N THR A 21 -4.69 -11.78 39.88
CA THR A 21 -5.27 -11.97 38.55
C THR A 21 -6.61 -11.24 38.44
N SER A 22 -7.49 -11.31 39.44
CA SER A 22 -8.75 -10.56 39.48
C SER A 22 -8.54 -9.05 39.57
N CYS A 23 -7.57 -8.57 40.35
CA CYS A 23 -7.20 -7.14 40.39
C CYS A 23 -6.57 -6.68 39.07
N PHE A 24 -5.73 -7.51 38.43
CA PHE A 24 -5.20 -7.24 37.09
C PHE A 24 -6.31 -7.18 36.04
N LEU A 25 -7.26 -8.12 36.08
CA LEU A 25 -8.40 -8.19 35.16
C LEU A 25 -9.34 -6.99 35.34
N LEU A 26 -9.60 -6.55 36.58
CA LEU A 26 -10.47 -5.41 36.89
C LEU A 26 -9.85 -4.05 36.52
N SER A 27 -8.53 -3.89 36.60
CA SER A 27 -7.83 -2.66 36.16
C SER A 27 -7.68 -2.55 34.63
N SER A 28 -8.12 -3.56 33.88
CA SER A 28 -7.88 -3.64 32.43
C SER A 28 -9.08 -3.26 31.54
N CYS A 29 -10.30 -3.15 32.06
CA CYS A 29 -11.52 -2.96 31.26
C CYS A 29 -11.82 -1.49 30.88
N ALA A 30 -12.61 -1.31 29.82
CA ALA A 30 -13.17 0.00 29.44
C ALA A 30 -14.34 0.41 30.35
N THR A 31 -14.53 1.72 30.55
CA THR A 31 -15.52 2.31 31.46
C THR A 31 -16.42 3.33 30.76
N MET A 32 -17.58 3.63 31.37
CA MET A 32 -18.46 4.72 30.92
C MET A 32 -18.01 6.10 31.40
N GLY A 33 -17.35 6.17 32.56
CA GLY A 33 -16.84 7.41 33.14
C GLY A 33 -15.56 7.91 32.46
N VAL A 34 -15.11 9.09 32.91
CA VAL A 34 -13.85 9.70 32.46
C VAL A 34 -12.66 8.79 32.80
N SER A 35 -11.78 8.61 31.83
CA SER A 35 -10.49 7.93 31.98
C SER A 35 -9.41 8.76 31.29
N GLU A 36 -8.32 9.00 32.01
CA GLU A 36 -7.24 9.91 31.62
C GLU A 36 -5.87 9.24 31.71
N GLY A 37 -5.00 9.55 30.74
CA GLY A 37 -3.59 9.22 30.78
C GLY A 37 -2.82 10.09 31.79
N LYS A 38 -1.63 9.63 32.19
CA LYS A 38 -0.83 10.26 33.25
C LYS A 38 -0.37 11.69 32.97
N ASN A 39 -0.33 12.10 31.71
CA ASN A 39 0.13 13.42 31.28
C ASN A 39 -1.04 14.39 31.03
N VAL A 40 -2.28 13.91 31.05
CA VAL A 40 -3.46 14.74 30.84
C VAL A 40 -3.56 15.76 31.97
N LYS A 41 -3.68 17.03 31.59
CA LYS A 41 -3.90 18.15 32.52
C LYS A 41 -5.03 18.98 31.99
N ASN A 42 -6.01 19.27 32.85
CA ASN A 42 -7.06 20.22 32.52
C ASN A 42 -6.43 21.61 32.31
N TYR A 43 -6.72 22.24 31.18
CA TYR A 43 -6.19 23.56 30.86
C TYR A 43 -6.89 24.62 31.71
N ASP A 44 -6.10 25.38 32.48
CA ASP A 44 -6.61 26.46 33.33
C ASP A 44 -6.67 27.77 32.53
N PHE A 45 -7.89 28.28 32.33
CA PHE A 45 -8.15 29.49 31.55
C PHE A 45 -7.85 30.79 32.31
N SER A 46 -7.66 30.73 33.63
CA SER A 46 -7.49 31.91 34.49
C SER A 46 -6.26 32.78 34.16
N LEU A 47 -5.35 32.29 33.31
CA LEU A 47 -4.12 32.98 32.91
C LEU A 47 -4.10 33.47 31.45
N SER A 48 -5.09 33.13 30.60
CA SER A 48 -4.98 33.33 29.13
C SER A 48 -6.19 33.92 28.40
N GLU A 49 -7.37 34.03 29.03
CA GLU A 49 -8.57 34.56 28.35
C GLU A 49 -8.50 36.06 28.02
N ASP A 50 -7.62 36.82 28.67
CA ASP A 50 -7.46 38.26 28.41
C ASP A 50 -6.52 38.60 27.24
N THR A 51 -5.78 37.64 26.67
CA THR A 51 -4.75 37.91 25.65
C THR A 51 -4.92 37.20 24.30
N LEU A 52 -5.76 36.17 24.20
CA LEU A 52 -5.90 35.36 22.97
C LEU A 52 -7.21 35.63 22.21
N THR A 53 -7.10 35.99 20.92
CA THR A 53 -8.26 36.23 20.05
C THR A 53 -8.64 34.96 19.27
N VAL A 54 -9.90 34.52 19.40
CA VAL A 54 -10.44 33.35 18.69
C VAL A 54 -10.54 33.66 17.20
N ALA A 55 -9.90 32.84 16.35
CA ALA A 55 -10.02 32.92 14.90
C ALA A 55 -11.29 32.21 14.40
N HIS A 56 -11.55 31.00 14.90
CA HIS A 56 -12.71 30.19 14.51
C HIS A 56 -13.09 29.17 15.59
N THR A 57 -14.38 28.84 15.70
CA THR A 57 -14.87 27.80 16.61
C THR A 57 -15.52 26.64 15.85
N PHE A 58 -15.13 25.41 16.11
CA PHE A 58 -15.77 24.21 15.59
C PHE A 58 -16.61 23.52 16.67
N PHE A 59 -17.85 23.20 16.34
CA PHE A 59 -18.71 22.31 17.10
C PHE A 59 -18.69 20.95 16.42
N LEU A 60 -18.29 19.91 17.15
CA LEU A 60 -18.03 18.58 16.61
C LEU A 60 -19.02 17.60 17.23
N ILE A 61 -19.83 16.94 16.40
CA ILE A 61 -20.76 15.90 16.84
C ILE A 61 -20.88 14.83 15.75
N GLY A 62 -20.71 13.57 16.07
CA GLY A 62 -21.02 12.43 15.22
C GLY A 62 -22.05 11.54 15.89
N ASP A 63 -22.52 10.53 15.16
CA ASP A 63 -23.42 9.50 15.69
C ASP A 63 -24.75 10.08 16.22
N ALA A 64 -25.28 11.08 15.52
CA ALA A 64 -26.51 11.79 15.88
C ALA A 64 -27.78 11.19 15.25
N GLY A 65 -27.67 10.06 14.54
CA GLY A 65 -28.75 9.48 13.74
C GLY A 65 -29.96 8.92 14.49
N ASN A 66 -29.95 8.87 15.83
CA ASN A 66 -31.13 8.60 16.65
C ASN A 66 -31.67 9.89 17.30
N ALA A 67 -31.74 10.98 16.52
CA ALA A 67 -32.26 12.29 16.96
C ALA A 67 -33.73 12.24 17.44
N ASP A 68 -34.44 11.18 17.12
CA ASP A 68 -35.80 10.87 17.58
C ASP A 68 -35.86 10.39 19.03
N GLU A 69 -34.80 9.73 19.51
CA GLU A 69 -34.70 9.12 20.84
C GLU A 69 -34.36 10.15 21.95
N PRO A 70 -34.73 9.90 23.22
CA PRO A 70 -34.55 10.86 24.31
C PRO A 70 -33.12 11.36 24.50
N GLU A 71 -32.13 10.47 24.50
CA GLU A 71 -30.71 10.79 24.70
C GLU A 71 -30.16 11.68 23.56
N GLY A 72 -30.53 11.36 22.32
CA GLY A 72 -30.18 12.16 21.15
C GLY A 72 -30.83 13.54 21.19
N ALA A 73 -32.11 13.61 21.51
CA ALA A 73 -32.85 14.86 21.61
C ALA A 73 -32.30 15.79 22.72
N ILE A 74 -31.91 15.24 23.88
CA ILE A 74 -31.27 16.02 24.96
C ILE A 74 -29.94 16.60 24.48
N THR A 75 -29.09 15.78 23.86
CA THR A 75 -27.77 16.20 23.37
C THR A 75 -27.89 17.30 22.31
N LEU A 76 -28.78 17.12 21.32
CA LEU A 76 -29.04 18.10 20.27
C LEU A 76 -29.61 19.42 20.83
N ARG A 77 -30.50 19.35 21.83
CA ARG A 77 -31.02 20.55 22.51
C ARG A 77 -29.92 21.31 23.25
N LEU A 78 -29.05 20.62 23.97
CA LEU A 78 -27.94 21.27 24.69
C LEU A 78 -26.91 21.87 23.73
N LEU A 79 -26.64 21.20 22.60
CA LEU A 79 -25.82 21.73 21.52
C LEU A 79 -26.45 22.98 20.89
N LYS A 80 -27.77 22.96 20.61
CA LYS A 80 -28.52 24.13 20.11
C LYS A 80 -28.27 25.38 20.96
N ASN A 81 -28.35 25.25 22.29
CA ASN A 81 -28.11 26.37 23.20
C ASN A 81 -26.69 26.98 23.04
N GLN A 82 -25.69 26.14 22.76
CA GLN A 82 -24.34 26.61 22.48
C GLN A 82 -24.24 27.29 21.10
N LEU A 83 -24.93 26.77 20.08
CA LEU A 83 -24.96 27.33 18.73
C LEU A 83 -25.64 28.71 18.68
N GLU A 84 -26.71 28.93 19.44
CA GLU A 84 -27.44 30.22 19.48
C GLU A 84 -26.57 31.38 19.97
N THR A 85 -25.59 31.09 20.84
CA THR A 85 -24.64 32.08 21.37
C THR A 85 -23.35 32.20 20.55
N ALA A 86 -23.15 31.30 19.57
CA ALA A 86 -21.93 31.25 18.78
C ALA A 86 -21.81 32.42 17.79
N SER A 87 -20.56 32.85 17.55
CA SER A 87 -20.27 33.89 16.57
C SER A 87 -20.43 33.38 15.13
N LYS A 88 -20.48 34.29 14.15
CA LYS A 88 -20.48 33.92 12.71
C LYS A 88 -19.20 33.19 12.28
N ASN A 89 -18.10 33.34 13.01
CA ASN A 89 -16.82 32.65 12.78
C ASN A 89 -16.85 31.29 13.49
N SER A 90 -17.88 30.50 13.17
CA SER A 90 -18.08 29.18 13.74
C SER A 90 -18.53 28.18 12.68
N THR A 91 -18.21 26.90 12.88
CA THR A 91 -18.69 25.81 12.03
C THR A 91 -19.16 24.62 12.86
N LEU A 92 -20.39 24.17 12.62
CA LEU A 92 -20.90 22.90 13.12
C LEU A 92 -20.55 21.81 12.11
N ILE A 93 -19.93 20.73 12.58
CA ILE A 93 -19.60 19.57 11.76
C ILE A 93 -20.33 18.35 12.33
N PHE A 94 -21.24 17.79 11.54
CA PHE A 94 -21.76 16.45 11.75
C PHE A 94 -20.78 15.44 11.17
N LEU A 95 -20.14 14.64 12.02
CA LEU A 95 -19.01 13.76 11.71
C LEU A 95 -19.46 12.37 11.22
N GLY A 96 -20.65 12.25 10.62
CA GLY A 96 -21.21 11.02 10.08
C GLY A 96 -22.10 10.24 11.04
N ASP A 97 -22.74 9.21 10.47
CA ASP A 97 -23.85 8.46 11.06
C ASP A 97 -25.00 9.40 11.42
N ASN A 98 -25.41 10.17 10.41
CA ASN A 98 -26.44 11.19 10.50
C ASN A 98 -27.83 10.56 10.56
N ILE A 99 -28.04 9.34 10.05
CA ILE A 99 -29.35 8.67 10.09
C ILE A 99 -29.22 7.16 10.40
N TYR A 100 -29.87 6.72 11.48
CA TYR A 100 -30.02 5.30 11.80
C TYR A 100 -31.37 4.71 11.37
N PRO A 101 -31.43 3.39 11.06
CA PRO A 101 -30.32 2.45 11.06
C PRO A 101 -29.52 2.39 9.74
N LYS A 102 -30.04 2.96 8.64
CA LYS A 102 -29.50 2.74 7.30
C LYS A 102 -29.49 3.99 6.39
N GLY A 103 -29.17 5.16 6.92
CA GLY A 103 -29.13 6.35 6.07
C GLY A 103 -30.54 6.71 5.59
N LEU A 104 -30.63 7.35 4.43
CA LEU A 104 -31.89 7.76 3.83
C LEU A 104 -32.40 6.74 2.77
N PRO A 105 -33.47 5.97 3.05
CA PRO A 105 -33.97 4.90 2.16
C PRO A 105 -34.57 5.40 0.84
N ASP A 106 -34.97 4.49 -0.05
CA ASP A 106 -35.74 4.84 -1.26
C ASP A 106 -37.09 5.52 -0.91
N LYS A 107 -37.59 6.38 -1.80
CA LYS A 107 -38.84 7.14 -1.61
C LYS A 107 -40.08 6.28 -1.37
N LYS A 108 -40.07 5.01 -1.81
CA LYS A 108 -41.19 4.06 -1.60
C LYS A 108 -41.09 3.30 -0.29
N ASP A 109 -39.96 3.40 0.42
CA ASP A 109 -39.76 2.71 1.69
C ASP A 109 -40.54 3.41 2.82
N LYS A 110 -41.21 2.61 3.66
CA LYS A 110 -41.97 3.11 4.82
C LYS A 110 -41.07 3.77 5.87
N ALA A 111 -39.80 3.40 5.94
CA ALA A 111 -38.83 3.96 6.88
C ALA A 111 -38.34 5.37 6.49
N ARG A 112 -38.57 5.81 5.23
CA ARG A 112 -38.12 7.11 4.72
C ARG A 112 -38.62 8.28 5.58
N ALA A 113 -39.89 8.28 5.96
CA ALA A 113 -40.48 9.39 6.73
C ALA A 113 -39.77 9.61 8.08
N LEU A 114 -39.44 8.51 8.79
CA LEU A 114 -38.72 8.59 10.05
C LEU A 114 -37.26 9.02 9.86
N ALA A 115 -36.61 8.56 8.78
CA ALA A 115 -35.26 8.98 8.41
C ALA A 115 -35.20 10.50 8.10
N GLU A 116 -36.16 11.02 7.35
CA GLU A 116 -36.30 12.46 7.08
C GLU A 116 -36.57 13.25 8.36
N GLU A 117 -37.40 12.74 9.28
CA GLU A 117 -37.65 13.36 10.59
C GLU A 117 -36.36 13.44 11.44
N LYS A 118 -35.60 12.33 11.53
CA LYS A 118 -34.32 12.28 12.26
C LYS A 118 -33.32 13.30 11.71
N LEU A 119 -33.20 13.42 10.39
CA LEU A 119 -32.34 14.42 9.75
C LEU A 119 -32.89 15.84 9.98
N GLN A 120 -34.20 16.06 9.85
CA GLN A 120 -34.82 17.36 10.05
C GLN A 120 -34.58 17.89 11.48
N ARG A 121 -34.67 17.04 12.51
CA ARG A 121 -34.37 17.42 13.91
C ARG A 121 -32.93 17.92 14.08
N GLN A 122 -31.97 17.35 13.35
CA GLN A 122 -30.58 17.82 13.34
C GLN A 122 -30.42 19.13 12.57
N LEU A 123 -31.16 19.32 11.48
CA LEU A 123 -31.18 20.59 10.75
C LEU A 123 -31.77 21.72 11.62
N ASP A 124 -32.84 21.43 12.37
CA ASP A 124 -33.56 22.42 13.18
C ASP A 124 -32.77 22.98 14.36
N ILE A 125 -31.74 22.29 14.85
CA ILE A 125 -30.84 22.88 15.87
C ILE A 125 -29.97 24.00 15.34
N THR A 126 -29.88 24.14 14.01
CA THR A 126 -29.11 25.22 13.37
C THR A 126 -29.94 26.48 13.14
N GLN A 127 -31.24 26.46 13.45
CA GLN A 127 -32.08 27.65 13.45
C GLN A 127 -31.47 28.67 14.43
N ASN A 128 -31.20 29.89 13.96
CA ASN A 128 -30.50 30.98 14.66
C ASN A 128 -28.97 30.83 14.82
N PHE A 129 -28.36 29.75 14.32
CA PHE A 129 -26.90 29.65 14.27
C PHE A 129 -26.34 30.57 13.17
N LYS A 130 -25.45 31.48 13.56
CA LYS A 130 -24.84 32.47 12.63
C LYS A 130 -23.68 31.90 11.81
N GLY A 131 -23.18 30.72 12.19
CA GLY A 131 -22.05 30.05 11.54
C GLY A 131 -22.45 29.21 10.33
N LYS A 132 -21.56 28.29 9.92
CA LYS A 132 -21.79 27.35 8.82
C LYS A 132 -22.00 25.93 9.35
N THR A 133 -22.83 25.15 8.70
CA THR A 133 -23.01 23.73 9.03
C THR A 133 -22.49 22.85 7.89
N ILE A 134 -21.77 21.79 8.24
CA ILE A 134 -21.25 20.79 7.31
C ILE A 134 -21.61 19.41 7.83
N PHE A 135 -22.23 18.59 6.98
CA PHE A 135 -22.46 17.18 7.19
C PHE A 135 -21.40 16.38 6.42
N ILE A 136 -20.89 15.34 7.05
CA ILE A 136 -19.99 14.33 6.48
C ILE A 136 -20.72 12.99 6.58
N PRO A 137 -20.61 12.09 5.58
CA PRO A 137 -21.20 10.76 5.69
C PRO A 137 -20.39 9.84 6.62
N GLY A 138 -21.10 9.00 7.35
CA GLY A 138 -20.59 7.81 8.02
C GLY A 138 -21.07 6.53 7.33
N ASN A 139 -20.66 5.38 7.87
CA ASN A 139 -21.02 4.09 7.25
C ASN A 139 -22.54 3.86 7.25
N HIS A 140 -23.28 4.34 8.26
CA HIS A 140 -24.73 4.20 8.27
C HIS A 140 -25.43 5.00 7.16
N ASP A 141 -24.87 6.13 6.76
CA ASP A 141 -25.43 6.99 5.71
C ASP A 141 -25.30 6.32 4.32
N TRP A 142 -24.29 5.48 4.14
CA TRP A 142 -24.06 4.66 2.94
C TRP A 142 -24.96 3.41 2.83
N TYR A 143 -25.60 2.95 3.91
CA TYR A 143 -26.33 1.67 3.92
C TYR A 143 -27.60 1.64 3.06
N SER A 144 -28.07 2.78 2.55
CA SER A 144 -29.11 2.86 1.51
C SER A 144 -28.53 2.98 0.09
N GLY A 145 -27.22 2.78 -0.07
CA GLY A 145 -26.48 2.89 -1.33
C GLY A 145 -26.18 4.34 -1.73
N LEU A 146 -25.42 4.49 -2.82
CA LEU A 146 -25.00 5.80 -3.34
C LEU A 146 -26.18 6.74 -3.64
N GLU A 147 -27.31 6.21 -4.11
CA GLU A 147 -28.52 7.02 -4.37
C GLU A 147 -29.13 7.57 -3.07
N GLY A 148 -29.17 6.76 -2.00
CA GLY A 148 -29.65 7.20 -0.68
C GLY A 148 -28.76 8.30 -0.10
N LEU A 149 -27.44 8.14 -0.22
CA LEU A 149 -26.46 9.16 0.17
C LEU A 149 -26.65 10.47 -0.63
N HIS A 150 -26.86 10.38 -1.94
CA HIS A 150 -27.13 11.55 -2.77
C HIS A 150 -28.43 12.25 -2.38
N ASP A 151 -29.47 11.51 -2.03
CA ASP A 151 -30.74 12.07 -1.57
C ASP A 151 -30.60 12.75 -0.20
N GLU A 152 -29.82 12.18 0.72
CA GLU A 152 -29.47 12.81 2.00
C GLU A 152 -28.71 14.12 1.78
N ALA A 153 -27.66 14.08 0.96
CA ALA A 153 -26.89 15.26 0.59
C ALA A 153 -27.79 16.35 -0.03
N LYS A 154 -28.69 15.98 -0.94
CA LYS A 154 -29.65 16.93 -1.53
C LYS A 154 -30.59 17.54 -0.49
N MET A 155 -31.05 16.79 0.50
CA MET A 155 -31.91 17.31 1.57
C MET A 155 -31.16 18.36 2.40
N VAL A 156 -29.94 18.05 2.84
CA VAL A 156 -29.08 18.98 3.58
C VAL A 156 -28.75 20.22 2.75
N GLN A 157 -28.32 20.04 1.50
CA GLN A 157 -27.94 21.14 0.62
C GLN A 157 -29.13 22.07 0.30
N ARG A 158 -30.35 21.55 0.17
CA ARG A 158 -31.57 22.36 -0.01
C ARG A 158 -31.92 23.16 1.23
N TYR A 159 -31.79 22.57 2.43
CA TYR A 159 -32.09 23.29 3.67
C TYR A 159 -31.19 24.52 3.86
N PHE A 160 -29.91 24.40 3.55
CA PHE A 160 -28.93 25.50 3.68
C PHE A 160 -28.73 26.34 2.41
N ASP A 161 -29.42 26.01 1.31
CA ASP A 161 -29.18 26.56 -0.04
C ASP A 161 -27.68 26.58 -0.41
N SER A 162 -26.98 25.48 -0.14
CA SER A 162 -25.53 25.42 -0.25
C SER A 162 -25.01 24.02 -0.53
N LYS A 163 -24.35 23.87 -1.68
CA LYS A 163 -23.60 22.64 -2.03
C LYS A 163 -22.44 22.33 -1.07
N LYS A 164 -22.05 23.26 -0.19
CA LYS A 164 -20.95 23.07 0.78
C LYS A 164 -21.45 22.56 2.13
N ALA A 165 -22.77 22.39 2.31
CA ALA A 165 -23.35 21.91 3.56
C ALA A 165 -23.29 20.39 3.74
N PHE A 166 -23.00 19.63 2.67
CA PHE A 166 -22.73 18.19 2.72
C PHE A 166 -21.45 17.93 1.93
N LEU A 167 -20.42 17.36 2.58
CA LEU A 167 -19.10 17.15 2.00
C LEU A 167 -18.55 15.75 2.33
N PRO A 168 -17.80 15.12 1.42
CA PRO A 168 -17.54 15.57 0.05
C PRO A 168 -18.79 15.50 -0.83
N LYS A 169 -18.75 16.15 -2.00
CA LYS A 169 -19.91 16.22 -2.89
C LYS A 169 -20.03 14.95 -3.73
N ASP A 170 -21.25 14.65 -4.17
CA ASP A 170 -21.55 13.67 -5.22
C ASP A 170 -21.05 12.24 -4.92
N GLY A 171 -20.76 11.93 -3.65
CA GLY A 171 -20.18 10.64 -3.23
C GLY A 171 -18.69 10.50 -3.53
N CYS A 172 -17.98 11.61 -3.77
CA CYS A 172 -16.55 11.64 -3.97
C CYS A 172 -15.77 11.48 -2.65
N PRO A 173 -14.49 11.09 -2.69
CA PRO A 173 -13.76 10.73 -1.46
C PRO A 173 -13.24 11.89 -0.63
N ILE A 174 -13.04 13.07 -1.21
CA ILE A 174 -12.33 14.16 -0.55
C ILE A 174 -12.84 15.54 -0.98
N ALA A 175 -12.89 16.49 -0.04
CA ALA A 175 -13.11 17.90 -0.33
C ALA A 175 -12.25 18.77 0.59
N THR A 176 -11.82 19.94 0.11
CA THR A 176 -11.08 20.92 0.92
C THR A 176 -11.82 22.25 0.97
N VAL A 177 -11.90 22.83 2.17
CA VAL A 177 -12.55 24.12 2.45
C VAL A 177 -11.54 25.04 3.14
N SER A 178 -11.23 26.18 2.50
CA SER A 178 -10.52 27.26 3.20
C SER A 178 -11.48 27.94 4.17
N VAL A 179 -11.18 27.87 5.46
CA VAL A 179 -12.02 28.45 6.53
C VAL A 179 -11.61 29.90 6.78
N THR A 180 -10.31 30.13 6.92
CA THR A 180 -9.65 31.44 6.94
C THR A 180 -8.35 31.38 6.13
N ASP A 181 -7.57 32.45 6.08
CA ASP A 181 -6.26 32.45 5.42
C ASP A 181 -5.25 31.52 6.12
N ASN A 182 -5.44 31.25 7.41
CA ASN A 182 -4.54 30.42 8.23
C ASN A 182 -5.18 29.10 8.71
N LEU A 183 -6.40 28.77 8.24
CA LEU A 183 -7.15 27.57 8.69
C LEU A 183 -7.84 26.89 7.50
N ALA A 184 -7.60 25.59 7.35
CA ALA A 184 -8.23 24.75 6.33
C ALA A 184 -8.96 23.56 6.97
N LEU A 185 -10.05 23.13 6.34
CA LEU A 185 -10.78 21.91 6.65
C LEU A 185 -10.67 20.96 5.45
N ILE A 186 -10.06 19.80 5.65
CA ILE A 186 -10.05 18.70 4.68
C ILE A 186 -11.07 17.68 5.17
N VAL A 187 -12.05 17.36 4.33
CA VAL A 187 -13.11 16.40 4.61
C VAL A 187 -12.86 15.15 3.79
N VAL A 188 -12.86 13.99 4.45
CA VAL A 188 -12.67 12.68 3.82
C VAL A 188 -13.88 11.81 4.09
N ASP A 189 -14.48 11.30 3.01
CA ASP A 189 -15.41 10.18 3.10
C ASP A 189 -14.59 8.90 3.24
N SER A 190 -14.45 8.43 4.48
CA SER A 190 -13.76 7.18 4.76
C SER A 190 -14.52 5.94 4.31
N GLU A 191 -15.86 5.99 4.28
CA GLU A 191 -16.65 4.81 3.88
C GLU A 191 -16.51 4.58 2.37
N TRP A 192 -16.36 5.64 1.58
CA TRP A 192 -15.96 5.52 0.16
C TRP A 192 -14.79 4.55 -0.05
N TYR A 193 -13.78 4.57 0.82
CA TYR A 193 -12.62 3.68 0.71
C TYR A 193 -12.96 2.24 1.15
N LEU A 194 -13.77 2.08 2.20
CA LEU A 194 -14.13 0.79 2.78
C LEU A 194 -15.18 0.03 1.95
N GLU A 195 -16.02 0.75 1.23
CA GLU A 195 -17.15 0.23 0.47
C GLU A 195 -16.73 -0.72 -0.67
N ASP A 196 -17.58 -1.70 -0.96
CA ASP A 196 -17.35 -2.63 -2.06
C ASP A 196 -17.85 -2.02 -3.38
N TRP A 197 -16.95 -1.35 -4.11
CA TRP A 197 -17.29 -0.66 -5.38
C TRP A 197 -17.92 -1.57 -6.44
N ASN A 198 -17.73 -2.89 -6.34
CA ASN A 198 -18.40 -3.83 -7.23
C ASN A 198 -19.94 -3.83 -7.04
N GLN A 199 -20.43 -3.36 -5.89
CA GLN A 199 -21.87 -3.19 -5.62
C GLN A 199 -22.39 -1.82 -6.04
N HIS A 200 -21.49 -0.89 -6.41
CA HIS A 200 -21.81 0.46 -6.84
C HIS A 200 -21.16 0.72 -8.20
N PRO A 201 -21.72 0.20 -9.31
CA PRO A 201 -21.10 0.39 -10.64
C PRO A 201 -20.89 1.86 -11.02
N LYS A 202 -21.74 2.76 -10.50
CA LYS A 202 -21.65 4.23 -10.66
C LYS A 202 -20.70 4.92 -9.69
N MET A 203 -19.83 4.12 -9.06
CA MET A 203 -18.85 4.67 -8.15
C MET A 203 -17.95 5.61 -8.93
N ASN A 204 -17.80 6.84 -8.43
CA ASN A 204 -16.88 7.84 -8.97
C ASN A 204 -17.24 8.45 -10.33
N ASP A 205 -18.42 8.22 -10.92
CA ASP A 205 -18.80 8.78 -12.24
C ASP A 205 -18.55 10.29 -12.28
N ASP A 206 -19.03 10.97 -11.24
CA ASP A 206 -18.93 12.42 -11.06
C ASP A 206 -17.62 12.87 -10.37
N CYS A 207 -16.66 11.97 -10.15
CA CYS A 207 -15.42 12.24 -9.43
C CYS A 207 -14.19 12.19 -10.34
N GLU A 208 -13.23 13.08 -10.10
CA GLU A 208 -11.90 13.07 -10.74
C GLU A 208 -11.08 11.84 -10.29
N ILE A 209 -11.24 11.43 -9.03
CA ILE A 209 -10.56 10.27 -8.46
C ILE A 209 -11.33 9.00 -8.84
N LYS A 210 -10.70 8.12 -9.62
CA LYS A 210 -11.29 6.86 -10.08
C LYS A 210 -10.71 5.63 -9.38
N ASN A 211 -9.68 5.79 -8.54
CA ASN A 211 -9.14 4.68 -7.75
C ASN A 211 -8.60 5.10 -6.38
N ARG A 212 -8.40 4.11 -5.51
CA ARG A 212 -7.95 4.31 -4.11
C ARG A 212 -6.54 4.93 -4.00
N GLU A 213 -5.67 4.74 -4.99
CA GLU A 213 -4.32 5.32 -4.97
C GLU A 213 -4.35 6.82 -5.26
N GLU A 214 -5.17 7.25 -6.23
CA GLU A 214 -5.38 8.66 -6.54
C GLU A 214 -5.96 9.45 -5.37
N PHE A 215 -6.81 8.83 -4.54
CA PHE A 215 -7.27 9.44 -3.29
C PHE A 215 -6.10 9.82 -2.38
N PHE A 216 -5.12 8.93 -2.21
CA PHE A 216 -3.95 9.19 -1.37
C PHE A 216 -3.05 10.26 -1.98
N ASP A 217 -2.85 10.24 -3.30
CA ASP A 217 -2.10 11.26 -4.03
C ASP A 217 -2.76 12.64 -3.85
N GLU A 218 -4.09 12.73 -3.97
CA GLU A 218 -4.83 13.97 -3.82
C GLU A 218 -4.88 14.47 -2.37
N LEU A 219 -5.04 13.57 -1.39
CA LEU A 219 -4.95 13.95 0.01
C LEU A 219 -3.58 14.54 0.35
N HIS A 220 -2.50 13.90 -0.11
CA HIS A 220 -1.15 14.42 0.08
C HIS A 220 -0.96 15.79 -0.60
N SER A 221 -1.52 15.96 -1.81
CA SER A 221 -1.59 17.23 -2.53
C SER A 221 -2.30 18.32 -1.72
N GLN A 222 -3.47 18.03 -1.14
CA GLN A 222 -4.24 18.99 -0.34
C GLN A 222 -3.58 19.35 0.99
N ILE A 223 -2.91 18.39 1.64
CA ILE A 223 -2.09 18.66 2.83
C ILE A 223 -0.95 19.63 2.48
N ASN A 224 -0.19 19.35 1.41
CA ASN A 224 0.93 20.20 0.99
C ASN A 224 0.49 21.61 0.59
N LYS A 225 -0.65 21.76 -0.10
CA LYS A 225 -1.23 23.06 -0.46
C LYS A 225 -1.62 23.90 0.77
N ASN A 226 -1.87 23.27 1.91
CA ASN A 226 -2.31 23.93 3.14
C ASN A 226 -1.28 23.82 4.28
N GLN A 227 -0.02 23.46 4.01
CA GLN A 227 0.98 23.20 5.06
C GLN A 227 1.31 24.40 5.96
N ASN A 228 1.02 25.63 5.51
CA ASN A 228 1.20 26.87 6.29
C ASN A 228 -0.03 27.24 7.14
N LYS A 229 -1.09 26.44 7.07
CA LYS A 229 -2.35 26.63 7.79
C LYS A 229 -2.48 25.58 8.88
N THR A 230 -3.26 25.86 9.92
CA THR A 230 -3.81 24.78 10.75
C THR A 230 -4.80 23.99 9.89
N ILE A 231 -4.67 22.67 9.85
CA ILE A 231 -5.53 21.78 9.07
C ILE A 231 -6.38 20.96 10.02
N ILE A 232 -7.69 21.03 9.85
CA ILE A 232 -8.62 20.08 10.47
C ILE A 232 -8.91 19.00 9.43
N LEU A 233 -8.50 17.76 9.70
CA LEU A 233 -8.83 16.60 8.87
C LEU A 233 -10.07 15.91 9.45
N ALA A 234 -11.24 16.17 8.88
CA ALA A 234 -12.50 15.59 9.30
C ALA A 234 -12.78 14.29 8.53
N ILE A 235 -12.93 13.21 9.27
CA ILE A 235 -13.08 11.85 8.74
C ILE A 235 -13.96 11.03 9.68
N HIS A 236 -14.97 10.33 9.18
CA HIS A 236 -15.88 9.59 10.06
C HIS A 236 -15.13 8.50 10.85
N HIS A 237 -14.37 7.65 10.14
CA HIS A 237 -13.59 6.55 10.67
C HIS A 237 -12.25 7.01 11.30
N PRO A 238 -12.04 6.84 12.61
CA PRO A 238 -10.83 7.31 13.30
C PRO A 238 -9.57 6.51 12.95
N LEU A 239 -8.40 7.15 12.99
CA LEU A 239 -7.10 6.47 12.81
C LEU A 239 -6.72 5.58 14.00
N PHE A 240 -7.15 5.98 15.19
CA PHE A 240 -6.94 5.29 16.45
C PHE A 240 -8.25 5.25 17.23
N SER A 241 -8.53 4.17 17.94
CA SER A 241 -9.69 4.10 18.83
C SER A 241 -9.30 3.36 20.10
N ASN A 242 -9.75 3.92 21.22
CA ASN A 242 -9.73 3.33 22.54
C ASN A 242 -11.12 2.82 22.98
N GLY A 243 -12.08 2.74 22.05
CA GLY A 243 -13.42 2.19 22.24
C GLY A 243 -13.58 0.78 21.68
N ALA A 244 -14.83 0.38 21.47
CA ALA A 244 -15.17 -0.98 21.03
C ALA A 244 -14.66 -1.32 19.62
N HIS A 245 -14.66 -0.37 18.67
CA HIS A 245 -14.12 -0.56 17.32
C HIS A 245 -12.58 -0.64 17.30
N GLY A 246 -11.92 -0.12 18.34
CA GLY A 246 -10.50 -0.31 18.63
C GLY A 246 -10.16 -1.57 19.42
N GLY A 247 -11.15 -2.40 19.77
CA GLY A 247 -10.96 -3.64 20.51
C GLY A 247 -10.80 -3.47 22.03
N GLN A 248 -11.34 -2.38 22.60
CA GLN A 248 -11.46 -2.17 24.04
C GLN A 248 -12.90 -2.42 24.48
N TYR A 249 -13.10 -3.33 25.44
CA TYR A 249 -14.44 -3.75 25.85
C TYR A 249 -14.66 -3.54 27.35
N SER A 250 -15.91 -3.25 27.71
CA SER A 250 -16.33 -3.12 29.11
C SER A 250 -16.35 -4.48 29.81
N PHE A 251 -16.24 -4.46 31.13
CA PHE A 251 -16.41 -5.67 31.95
C PHE A 251 -17.73 -6.40 31.64
N ARG A 252 -18.81 -5.63 31.41
CA ARG A 252 -20.11 -6.18 31.03
C ARG A 252 -20.01 -7.02 29.75
N LYS A 253 -19.29 -6.60 28.72
CA LYS A 253 -19.14 -7.36 27.46
C LYS A 253 -18.30 -8.63 27.62
N HIS A 254 -17.42 -8.69 28.61
CA HIS A 254 -16.71 -9.92 28.94
C HIS A 254 -17.63 -10.96 29.60
N PHE A 255 -18.62 -10.52 30.38
CA PHE A 255 -19.56 -11.39 31.09
C PHE A 255 -20.85 -11.65 30.31
N PHE A 256 -21.36 -10.71 29.53
CA PHE A 256 -22.66 -10.76 28.86
C PHE A 256 -22.49 -10.46 27.36
N PRO A 257 -21.97 -11.41 26.57
CA PRO A 257 -21.65 -11.16 25.15
C PRO A 257 -22.86 -11.21 24.21
N ILE A 258 -23.94 -11.86 24.62
CA ILE A 258 -25.23 -11.90 23.92
C ILE A 258 -26.17 -11.06 24.79
N SER A 259 -27.15 -10.37 24.21
CA SER A 259 -28.18 -9.55 24.89
C SER A 259 -29.01 -10.28 25.97
N ASN A 260 -28.61 -11.48 26.37
CA ASN A 260 -29.11 -12.29 27.47
C ASN A 260 -28.55 -11.82 28.83
N ALA A 261 -29.34 -12.06 29.88
CA ALA A 261 -28.95 -11.79 31.28
C ALA A 261 -28.03 -12.86 31.90
N ILE A 262 -27.55 -13.86 31.13
CA ILE A 262 -26.76 -14.99 31.66
C ILE A 262 -25.26 -14.67 31.55
N PRO A 263 -24.50 -14.72 32.66
CA PRO A 263 -23.06 -14.44 32.64
C PRO A 263 -22.28 -15.63 32.05
N LEU A 264 -21.53 -15.38 30.99
CA LEU A 264 -20.66 -16.31 30.27
C LEU A 264 -19.24 -15.73 30.13
N PRO A 265 -18.47 -15.56 31.23
CA PRO A 265 -17.21 -14.80 31.24
C PRO A 265 -16.11 -15.32 30.31
N VAL A 266 -15.99 -16.64 30.17
CA VAL A 266 -15.01 -17.28 29.27
C VAL A 266 -15.42 -17.07 27.81
N ILE A 267 -16.69 -17.33 27.50
CA ILE A 267 -17.24 -17.20 26.14
C ILE A 267 -17.22 -15.73 25.71
N GLY A 268 -17.61 -14.80 26.58
CA GLY A 268 -17.62 -13.38 26.25
C GLY A 268 -16.24 -12.80 26.03
N SER A 269 -15.26 -13.19 26.85
CA SER A 269 -13.86 -12.84 26.61
C SER A 269 -13.32 -13.43 25.31
N PHE A 270 -13.72 -14.65 24.97
CA PHE A 270 -13.34 -15.28 23.71
C PHE A 270 -13.97 -14.58 22.50
N ILE A 271 -15.26 -14.23 22.55
CA ILE A 271 -15.94 -13.45 21.49
C ILE A 271 -15.26 -12.09 21.29
N ASN A 272 -14.91 -11.41 22.38
CA ASN A 272 -14.19 -10.14 22.33
C ASN A 272 -12.78 -10.29 21.74
N LEU A 273 -12.06 -11.36 22.10
CA LEU A 273 -10.78 -11.68 21.49
C LEU A 273 -10.94 -11.95 19.99
N LEU A 274 -11.97 -12.70 19.59
CA LEU A 274 -12.27 -12.95 18.19
C LEU A 274 -12.55 -11.65 17.47
N ARG A 275 -13.49 -10.80 17.91
CA ARG A 275 -13.76 -9.51 17.26
C ARG A 275 -12.50 -8.65 17.10
N LYS A 276 -11.69 -8.56 18.17
CA LYS A 276 -10.42 -7.82 18.20
C LYS A 276 -9.32 -8.38 17.29
N THR A 277 -9.34 -9.67 16.95
CA THR A 277 -8.28 -10.30 16.15
C THR A 277 -8.71 -10.63 14.73
N THR A 278 -10.01 -10.90 14.50
CA THR A 278 -10.55 -11.19 13.18
C THR A 278 -10.83 -9.93 12.39
N GLY A 279 -11.23 -8.82 13.01
CA GLY A 279 -11.69 -7.64 12.26
C GLY A 279 -12.87 -7.96 11.34
N ALA A 280 -13.76 -8.86 11.79
CA ALA A 280 -14.86 -9.39 11.00
C ALA A 280 -15.85 -8.31 10.54
N SER A 281 -15.97 -7.22 11.30
CA SER A 281 -16.70 -6.04 10.87
C SER A 281 -15.78 -5.15 10.02
N PRO A 282 -16.20 -4.71 8.81
CA PRO A 282 -15.51 -3.65 8.05
C PRO A 282 -15.25 -2.38 8.88
N GLN A 283 -16.11 -2.17 9.88
CA GLN A 283 -16.15 -1.02 10.76
C GLN A 283 -15.22 -1.14 11.99
N ASP A 284 -14.49 -2.24 12.16
CA ASP A 284 -13.49 -2.40 13.23
C ASP A 284 -12.07 -2.14 12.69
N LEU A 285 -11.21 -1.47 13.47
CA LEU A 285 -9.85 -1.07 13.05
C LEU A 285 -8.95 -2.25 12.60
N GLN A 286 -9.28 -3.46 13.04
CA GLN A 286 -8.52 -4.67 12.68
C GLN A 286 -8.96 -5.27 11.34
N ASN A 287 -10.05 -4.79 10.73
CA ASN A 287 -10.45 -5.22 9.41
C ASN A 287 -9.33 -4.94 8.39
N LYS A 288 -9.14 -5.83 7.41
CA LYS A 288 -8.05 -5.70 6.42
C LYS A 288 -8.14 -4.42 5.58
N GLN A 289 -9.33 -4.03 5.14
CA GLN A 289 -9.50 -2.82 4.31
C GLN A 289 -9.28 -1.55 5.14
N TYR A 290 -9.87 -1.49 6.33
CA TYR A 290 -9.69 -0.36 7.24
C TYR A 290 -8.24 -0.24 7.72
N ALA A 291 -7.60 -1.37 8.08
CA ALA A 291 -6.19 -1.40 8.42
C ALA A 291 -5.30 -0.93 7.26
N ALA A 292 -5.63 -1.28 6.00
CA ALA A 292 -4.89 -0.80 4.83
C ALA A 292 -5.05 0.73 4.65
N PHE A 293 -6.27 1.24 4.82
CA PHE A 293 -6.56 2.67 4.75
C PHE A 293 -5.74 3.48 5.75
N ILE A 294 -5.79 3.11 7.03
CA ILE A 294 -5.09 3.85 8.09
C ILE A 294 -3.57 3.68 8.02
N LYS A 295 -3.07 2.52 7.54
CA LYS A 295 -1.62 2.29 7.36
C LYS A 295 -1.02 3.23 6.32
N ARG A 296 -1.80 3.61 5.31
CA ARG A 296 -1.43 4.62 4.31
C ARG A 296 -1.61 6.06 4.80
N LEU A 297 -2.66 6.32 5.56
CA LEU A 297 -3.01 7.67 5.99
C LEU A 297 -2.09 8.20 7.10
N LYS A 298 -1.77 7.39 8.12
CA LYS A 298 -0.95 7.82 9.27
C LYS A 298 0.42 8.37 8.86
N PRO A 299 1.20 7.69 7.97
CA PRO A 299 2.52 8.19 7.60
C PRO A 299 2.52 9.54 6.89
N MET A 300 1.39 9.93 6.28
CA MET A 300 1.25 11.22 5.59
C MET A 300 1.11 12.41 6.54
N ILE A 301 0.64 12.19 7.77
CA ILE A 301 0.29 13.28 8.71
C ILE A 301 1.07 13.25 10.04
N GLN A 302 1.70 12.13 10.39
CA GLN A 302 2.36 11.92 11.68
C GLN A 302 3.49 12.90 12.04
N ASN A 303 4.14 13.51 11.04
CA ASN A 303 5.23 14.47 11.24
C ASN A 303 4.78 15.92 11.02
N LEU A 304 3.47 16.16 10.99
CA LEU A 304 2.87 17.47 10.74
C LEU A 304 2.15 17.96 11.99
N ASP A 305 2.77 18.90 12.71
CA ASP A 305 2.24 19.45 13.96
C ASP A 305 1.01 20.33 13.78
N ASN A 306 0.76 20.80 12.56
CA ASN A 306 -0.33 21.68 12.19
C ASN A 306 -1.63 20.96 11.83
N ILE A 307 -1.73 19.63 12.00
CA ILE A 307 -2.91 18.83 11.65
C ILE A 307 -3.59 18.26 12.89
N ILE A 308 -4.93 18.41 12.95
CA ILE A 308 -5.78 17.75 13.95
C ILE A 308 -6.81 16.90 13.21
N VAL A 309 -6.92 15.63 13.60
CA VAL A 309 -7.91 14.71 13.04
C VAL A 309 -9.17 14.74 13.89
N VAL A 310 -10.35 14.86 13.27
CA VAL A 310 -11.65 14.86 13.96
C VAL A 310 -12.56 13.77 13.38
N SER A 311 -13.24 13.00 14.22
CA SER A 311 -13.97 11.79 13.80
C SER A 311 -15.18 11.43 14.67
N GLY A 312 -16.07 10.58 14.15
CA GLY A 312 -17.41 10.35 14.71
C GLY A 312 -17.86 8.89 14.85
N HIS A 313 -17.06 7.91 14.43
CA HIS A 313 -17.50 6.51 14.36
C HIS A 313 -17.66 5.79 15.71
N ASP A 314 -16.77 6.03 16.67
CA ASP A 314 -16.89 5.40 17.99
C ASP A 314 -18.01 6.09 18.80
N HIS A 315 -18.87 5.28 19.42
CA HIS A 315 -19.98 5.73 20.28
C HIS A 315 -19.56 6.35 21.63
N ASN A 316 -18.58 7.25 21.66
CA ASN A 316 -18.00 7.87 22.85
C ASN A 316 -17.17 9.12 22.48
N LEU A 317 -16.61 9.80 23.50
CA LEU A 317 -15.73 10.95 23.34
C LEU A 317 -14.28 10.56 23.66
N GLN A 318 -13.33 10.94 22.81
CA GLN A 318 -11.91 10.64 23.01
C GLN A 318 -11.00 11.76 22.51
N TYR A 319 -9.90 11.97 23.23
CA TYR A 319 -8.69 12.58 22.67
C TYR A 319 -7.58 11.54 22.70
N ILE A 320 -6.90 11.37 21.57
CA ILE A 320 -5.79 10.43 21.42
C ILE A 320 -4.62 11.20 20.82
N GLU A 321 -3.48 11.16 21.50
CA GLU A 321 -2.21 11.62 20.95
C GLU A 321 -1.25 10.44 20.84
N LYS A 322 -0.94 10.08 19.60
CA LYS A 322 -0.13 8.90 19.33
C LYS A 322 0.62 9.04 18.01
N GLU A 323 1.90 8.65 18.01
CA GLU A 323 2.75 8.71 16.82
C GLU A 323 2.84 10.14 16.24
N GLY A 324 2.74 11.19 17.07
CA GLY A 324 2.71 12.59 16.63
C GLY A 324 1.35 13.08 16.10
N ILE A 325 0.38 12.19 15.95
CA ILE A 325 -0.96 12.51 15.46
C ILE A 325 -1.86 12.87 16.64
N LYS A 326 -2.53 14.03 16.53
CA LYS A 326 -3.52 14.52 17.50
C LYS A 326 -4.92 14.28 16.95
N GLN A 327 -5.73 13.48 17.64
CA GLN A 327 -7.06 13.08 17.17
C GLN A 327 -8.15 13.31 18.24
N ILE A 328 -9.27 13.87 17.79
CA ILE A 328 -10.51 14.02 18.55
C ILE A 328 -11.55 13.05 17.97
N ILE A 329 -12.19 12.27 18.83
CA ILE A 329 -13.38 11.49 18.50
C ILE A 329 -14.56 12.09 19.28
N SER A 330 -15.64 12.41 18.56
CA SER A 330 -16.85 13.00 19.12
C SER A 330 -18.12 12.28 18.64
N GLY A 331 -18.13 10.96 18.67
CA GLY A 331 -19.21 10.11 18.16
C GLY A 331 -20.26 9.73 19.20
N ALA A 332 -20.58 10.61 20.14
CA ALA A 332 -21.49 10.29 21.25
C ALA A 332 -22.83 11.06 21.18
N GLY A 333 -23.25 11.46 19.97
CA GLY A 333 -24.41 12.33 19.76
C GLY A 333 -25.74 11.69 20.20
N SER A 334 -25.90 10.38 19.98
CA SER A 334 -27.14 9.66 20.31
C SER A 334 -26.95 8.24 20.85
N LYS A 335 -25.74 7.65 20.77
CA LYS A 335 -25.39 6.40 21.44
C LYS A 335 -24.19 6.57 22.37
N LYS A 336 -23.98 5.57 23.23
CA LYS A 336 -22.90 5.54 24.21
C LYS A 336 -22.30 4.15 24.38
N GLU A 337 -20.99 4.09 24.55
CA GLU A 337 -20.21 2.87 24.66
C GLU A 337 -18.94 3.10 25.49
N ALA A 338 -18.51 2.08 26.22
CA ALA A 338 -17.34 2.21 27.09
C ALA A 338 -16.03 2.43 26.31
N ALA A 339 -15.12 3.24 26.88
CA ALA A 339 -13.79 3.51 26.34
C ALA A 339 -12.71 3.45 27.43
N LYS A 340 -11.43 3.44 27.04
CA LYS A 340 -10.30 3.37 27.97
C LYS A 340 -9.08 4.15 27.48
N ALA A 341 -8.59 5.14 28.22
CA ALA A 341 -7.29 5.75 27.94
C ALA A 341 -6.16 4.71 28.02
N THR A 342 -5.45 4.48 26.91
CA THR A 342 -4.33 3.51 26.84
C THR A 342 -2.96 4.17 26.70
N GLY A 343 -2.92 5.37 26.13
CA GLY A 343 -1.77 6.27 26.05
C GLY A 343 -1.59 7.13 27.30
N LYS A 344 -0.45 7.82 27.37
CA LYS A 344 -0.14 8.73 28.50
C LYS A 344 -0.88 10.05 28.37
N ASP A 345 -1.23 10.45 27.16
CA ASP A 345 -1.83 11.74 26.82
C ASP A 345 -3.32 11.58 26.41
N ASP A 346 -3.84 10.36 26.46
CA ASP A 346 -5.20 10.03 26.04
C ASP A 346 -6.26 10.46 27.07
N PHE A 347 -7.40 10.95 26.59
CA PHE A 347 -8.62 11.14 27.37
C PHE A 347 -9.77 10.34 26.73
N THR A 348 -10.65 9.75 27.55
CA THR A 348 -11.86 9.07 27.07
C THR A 348 -13.04 9.27 28.01
N TYR A 349 -14.25 9.40 27.45
CA TYR A 349 -15.52 9.39 28.19
C TYR A 349 -16.56 8.57 27.41
N GLY A 350 -17.17 7.59 28.06
CA GLY A 350 -18.07 6.63 27.40
C GLY A 350 -19.56 7.02 27.39
N GLY A 351 -19.93 8.21 27.87
CA GLY A 351 -21.31 8.72 27.86
C GLY A 351 -21.64 9.61 26.66
N ASN A 352 -22.87 10.14 26.60
CA ASN A 352 -23.34 11.02 25.52
C ASN A 352 -22.73 12.42 25.63
N GLY A 353 -22.50 13.08 24.48
CA GLY A 353 -21.93 14.42 24.47
C GLY A 353 -21.37 14.88 23.12
N PHE A 354 -20.63 15.98 23.13
CA PHE A 354 -20.01 16.60 21.95
C PHE A 354 -18.73 17.38 22.31
N ALA A 355 -17.96 17.82 21.30
CA ALA A 355 -16.74 18.60 21.50
C ALA A 355 -16.87 20.02 20.91
N ILE A 356 -16.23 21.00 21.56
CA ILE A 356 -16.05 22.37 21.04
C ILE A 356 -14.56 22.65 20.94
N MET A 357 -14.09 22.89 19.72
CA MET A 357 -12.70 23.20 19.41
C MET A 357 -12.55 24.66 18.98
N LYS A 358 -11.80 25.45 19.74
CA LYS A 358 -11.45 26.84 19.42
C LYS A 358 -10.06 26.91 18.83
N VAL A 359 -9.96 27.51 17.65
CA VAL A 359 -8.69 27.84 16.98
C VAL A 359 -8.45 29.34 17.15
N TYR A 360 -7.30 29.71 17.67
CA TYR A 360 -6.90 31.10 17.93
C TYR A 360 -6.04 31.66 16.79
N GLN A 361 -5.93 32.99 16.70
CA GLN A 361 -5.21 33.66 15.61
C GLN A 361 -3.70 33.36 15.58
N ASP A 362 -3.13 33.03 16.75
CA ASP A 362 -1.73 32.63 16.90
C ASP A 362 -1.47 31.16 16.52
N GLY A 363 -2.51 30.38 16.17
CA GLY A 363 -2.41 28.95 15.86
C GLY A 363 -2.67 28.03 17.05
N THR A 364 -2.82 28.57 18.27
CA THR A 364 -3.20 27.78 19.45
C THR A 364 -4.55 27.10 19.21
N VAL A 365 -4.68 25.83 19.60
CA VAL A 365 -5.94 25.09 19.52
C VAL A 365 -6.31 24.52 20.88
N ILE A 366 -7.53 24.82 21.33
CA ILE A 366 -8.08 24.31 22.59
C ILE A 366 -9.38 23.58 22.30
N ASN A 367 -9.48 22.34 22.76
CA ASN A 367 -10.69 21.53 22.67
C ASN A 367 -11.31 21.30 24.04
N ARG A 368 -12.64 21.40 24.12
CA ARG A 368 -13.42 21.07 25.31
C ARG A 368 -14.39 19.94 24.98
N PHE A 369 -14.48 18.95 25.86
CA PHE A 369 -15.51 17.91 25.77
C PHE A 369 -16.63 18.21 26.75
N TYR A 370 -17.87 18.01 26.31
CA TYR A 370 -19.06 18.18 27.12
C TYR A 370 -19.86 16.89 27.18
N GLY A 371 -20.28 16.50 28.38
CA GLY A 371 -21.20 15.39 28.63
C GLY A 371 -22.64 15.88 28.78
N THR A 372 -23.60 15.04 28.37
CA THR A 372 -25.04 15.39 28.34
C THR A 372 -25.95 14.39 29.07
N ASP A 373 -25.39 13.36 29.72
CA ASP A 373 -26.17 12.29 30.38
C ASP A 373 -27.09 12.79 31.52
N ASN A 374 -26.76 13.93 32.16
CA ASN A 374 -27.47 14.43 33.35
C ASN A 374 -28.51 15.53 33.04
N THR A 375 -29.00 15.63 31.79
CA THR A 375 -29.91 16.69 31.29
C THR A 375 -29.36 18.13 31.29
N ASP A 376 -28.30 18.40 32.04
CA ASP A 376 -27.49 19.61 32.02
C ASP A 376 -26.19 19.41 31.21
N LEU A 377 -25.64 20.50 30.68
CA LEU A 377 -24.37 20.50 29.97
C LEU A 377 -23.20 20.49 30.97
N GLN A 378 -22.45 19.41 31.03
CA GLN A 378 -21.29 19.27 31.92
C GLN A 378 -19.98 19.38 31.12
N GLU A 379 -19.11 20.34 31.45
CA GLU A 379 -17.74 20.35 30.92
C GLU A 379 -16.94 19.21 31.57
N LEU A 380 -16.42 18.29 30.75
CA LEU A 380 -15.66 17.14 31.21
C LEU A 380 -14.18 17.47 31.37
N ILE A 381 -13.60 18.10 30.34
CA ILE A 381 -12.20 18.51 30.29
C ILE A 381 -11.96 19.57 29.22
N ALA A 382 -10.96 20.42 29.45
CA ALA A 382 -10.38 21.31 28.46
C ALA A 382 -8.91 20.92 28.18
N LEU A 383 -8.57 20.73 26.91
CA LEU A 383 -7.25 20.30 26.46
C LEU A 383 -6.67 21.32 25.49
N LYS A 384 -5.44 21.77 25.75
CA LYS A 384 -4.65 22.51 24.77
C LYS A 384 -3.97 21.49 23.84
N ILE A 385 -4.42 21.47 22.59
CA ILE A 385 -4.01 20.48 21.58
C ILE A 385 -2.81 20.99 20.77
N MET A 386 -2.79 22.29 20.47
CA MET A 386 -1.69 22.92 19.74
C MET A 386 -1.19 24.16 20.47
N GLU A 387 0.12 24.33 20.43
CA GLU A 387 0.82 25.52 20.88
C GLU A 387 0.75 26.64 19.82
N PRO A 388 1.01 27.91 20.18
CA PRO A 388 1.09 29.00 19.22
C PRO A 388 2.10 28.65 18.12
N ASN A 389 1.77 28.98 16.88
CA ASN A 389 2.74 29.02 15.81
C ASN A 389 3.76 30.10 16.18
N SER A 390 4.92 29.69 16.71
CA SER A 390 6.08 30.58 16.76
C SER A 390 6.48 30.85 15.32
N LYS A 391 5.85 31.87 14.70
CA LYS A 391 6.50 32.64 13.66
C LYS A 391 7.62 33.40 14.37
N ASP A 392 8.63 32.67 14.83
CA ASP A 392 9.88 33.28 15.21
C ASP A 392 10.41 33.85 13.88
N GLU A 393 10.08 35.11 13.63
CA GLU A 393 11.09 36.07 13.23
C GLU A 393 12.19 35.97 14.29
N THR A 394 12.98 34.90 14.23
CA THR A 394 14.27 34.88 14.89
C THR A 394 14.91 36.18 14.46
N ALA A 395 15.32 37.00 15.43
CA ALA A 395 16.00 38.26 15.19
C ALA A 395 17.27 37.95 14.38
N PHE A 396 17.10 37.89 13.07
CA PHE A 396 18.15 37.48 12.16
C PHE A 396 19.03 38.69 11.98
N THR A 397 20.20 38.62 12.59
CA THR A 397 21.30 39.51 12.25
C THR A 397 21.78 39.08 10.89
N ASP A 398 21.67 39.98 9.91
CA ASP A 398 22.19 39.74 8.56
C ASP A 398 23.65 39.30 8.72
N SER A 399 23.95 38.06 8.31
CA SER A 399 25.33 37.58 8.29
C SER A 399 26.17 38.51 7.42
N ASN A 400 27.46 38.67 7.77
CA ASN A 400 28.42 39.49 7.02
C ASN A 400 28.22 39.34 5.50
N PRO A 401 28.28 40.43 4.72
CA PRO A 401 28.06 40.38 3.28
C PRO A 401 28.98 39.34 2.64
N LEU A 402 28.38 38.30 2.06
CA LEU A 402 29.10 37.27 1.34
C LEU A 402 29.66 37.84 0.02
N PRO A 403 30.80 37.32 -0.47
CA PRO A 403 31.30 37.66 -1.80
C PRO A 403 30.28 37.29 -2.91
N PRO A 404 30.37 37.90 -4.11
CA PRO A 404 29.46 37.61 -5.23
C PRO A 404 29.44 36.13 -5.65
N THR A 405 30.53 35.40 -5.42
CA THR A 405 30.62 33.95 -5.62
C THR A 405 31.17 33.29 -4.36
N VAL A 406 30.76 32.05 -4.12
CA VAL A 406 31.27 31.21 -3.03
C VAL A 406 31.63 29.82 -3.54
N SER A 407 32.67 29.23 -2.98
CA SER A 407 33.01 27.83 -3.22
C SER A 407 32.29 26.95 -2.19
N ALA A 408 31.40 26.08 -2.65
CA ALA A 408 30.61 25.20 -1.79
C ALA A 408 30.48 23.80 -2.40
N SER A 409 30.39 22.76 -1.56
CA SER A 409 30.11 21.38 -1.99
C SER A 409 28.67 20.99 -1.64
N ILE A 410 28.11 20.00 -2.35
CA ILE A 410 26.76 19.51 -2.09
C ILE A 410 26.72 18.70 -0.80
N TYR A 411 27.71 17.81 -0.61
CA TYR A 411 27.90 17.04 0.60
C TYR A 411 29.24 17.39 1.27
N PRO A 412 29.34 17.24 2.60
CA PRO A 412 30.62 17.22 3.28
C PRO A 412 31.54 16.14 2.71
N LYS A 413 32.84 16.43 2.58
CA LYS A 413 33.83 15.50 2.00
C LYS A 413 33.90 14.15 2.73
N GLU A 414 33.70 14.16 4.05
CA GLU A 414 33.61 12.95 4.88
C GLU A 414 32.46 12.01 4.48
N TRP A 415 31.41 12.49 3.82
CA TRP A 415 30.29 11.65 3.38
C TRP A 415 30.60 10.93 2.07
N THR A 416 31.49 11.49 1.25
CA THR A 416 31.82 10.99 -0.10
C THR A 416 33.04 10.07 -0.11
N GLU A 417 33.87 10.10 0.93
CA GLU A 417 34.99 9.17 1.11
C GLU A 417 34.51 7.81 1.64
N LYS A 418 34.78 6.72 0.89
CA LYS A 418 34.41 5.34 1.26
C LYS A 418 35.60 4.41 1.15
N SER A 419 35.56 3.32 1.93
CA SER A 419 36.59 2.26 1.85
C SER A 419 36.46 1.47 0.55
N LYS A 420 37.58 0.87 0.09
CA LYS A 420 37.60 0.02 -1.11
C LYS A 420 36.59 -1.12 -1.05
N PHE A 421 36.39 -1.72 0.13
CA PHE A 421 35.41 -2.79 0.32
C PHE A 421 33.97 -2.30 0.17
N TYR A 422 33.66 -1.11 0.73
CA TYR A 422 32.35 -0.49 0.54
C TYR A 422 32.09 -0.18 -0.94
N SER A 423 33.06 0.42 -1.64
CA SER A 423 32.92 0.73 -3.07
C SER A 423 32.83 -0.52 -3.96
N PHE A 424 33.46 -1.64 -3.58
CA PHE A 424 33.29 -2.92 -4.27
C PHE A 424 31.84 -3.44 -4.20
N LEU A 425 31.20 -3.32 -3.04
CA LEU A 425 29.82 -3.76 -2.85
C LEU A 425 28.80 -2.79 -3.46
N TRP A 426 28.99 -1.49 -3.23
CA TRP A 426 27.97 -0.48 -3.47
C TRP A 426 28.25 0.42 -4.67
N GLY A 427 29.49 0.49 -5.17
CA GLY A 427 29.87 1.28 -6.35
C GLY A 427 30.76 2.47 -6.05
N HIS A 428 31.23 3.19 -7.07
CA HIS A 428 31.94 4.48 -6.98
C HIS A 428 31.00 5.66 -7.21
N HIS A 429 30.02 5.51 -8.11
CA HIS A 429 29.05 6.54 -8.49
C HIS A 429 29.72 7.87 -8.90
N PHE A 430 29.06 9.01 -8.68
CA PHE A 430 29.59 10.38 -8.80
C PHE A 430 29.93 11.01 -7.44
N ARG A 431 30.26 10.22 -6.40
CA ARG A 431 30.57 10.74 -5.05
C ARG A 431 31.54 11.90 -5.03
N GLU A 432 32.57 11.83 -5.86
CA GLU A 432 33.60 12.87 -5.95
C GLU A 432 32.99 14.23 -6.31
N TYR A 433 31.99 14.28 -7.22
CA TYR A 433 31.32 15.52 -7.60
C TYR A 433 30.45 16.10 -6.50
N TYR A 434 29.84 15.27 -5.66
CA TYR A 434 29.05 15.75 -4.53
C TYR A 434 29.95 16.35 -3.43
N GLY A 435 31.17 15.85 -3.27
CA GLY A 435 32.15 16.35 -2.29
C GLY A 435 33.07 17.44 -2.83
N LEU A 436 32.98 17.75 -4.12
CA LEU A 436 33.78 18.77 -4.80
C LEU A 436 33.19 20.14 -4.51
N ALA A 437 34.04 21.08 -4.08
CA ALA A 437 33.63 22.47 -3.91
C ALA A 437 33.62 23.15 -5.28
N VAL A 438 32.44 23.61 -5.72
CA VAL A 438 32.25 24.33 -6.98
C VAL A 438 32.00 25.80 -6.69
N GLU A 439 32.49 26.66 -7.58
CA GLU A 439 32.21 28.10 -7.51
C GLU A 439 30.78 28.39 -7.99
N ALA A 440 29.93 28.94 -7.13
CA ALA A 440 28.55 29.28 -7.43
C ALA A 440 28.25 30.76 -7.10
N PRO A 441 27.41 31.45 -7.90
CA PRO A 441 26.97 32.80 -7.59
C PRO A 441 26.09 32.82 -6.34
N VAL A 442 26.33 33.79 -5.46
CA VAL A 442 25.50 34.01 -4.27
C VAL A 442 24.28 34.83 -4.68
N ALA A 443 23.08 34.35 -4.37
CA ALA A 443 21.83 35.04 -4.71
C ALA A 443 20.97 35.35 -3.48
N SER A 444 20.47 36.59 -3.43
CA SER A 444 19.45 37.02 -2.48
C SER A 444 18.09 36.99 -3.19
N LEU A 445 17.09 36.37 -2.56
CA LEU A 445 15.77 36.16 -3.18
C LEU A 445 15.08 37.49 -3.46
N ASP A 446 15.27 38.50 -2.62
CA ASP A 446 14.70 39.84 -2.78
C ASP A 446 15.18 40.61 -4.02
N THR A 447 16.27 40.16 -4.67
CA THR A 447 16.84 40.79 -5.88
C THR A 447 16.89 39.84 -7.06
N LEU A 448 16.94 38.53 -6.82
CA LEU A 448 16.94 37.51 -7.88
C LEU A 448 15.65 37.63 -8.70
N TYR A 449 15.78 37.63 -10.04
CA TYR A 449 14.66 37.77 -11.00
C TYR A 449 13.69 38.93 -10.71
N GLY A 450 14.17 40.03 -10.12
CA GLY A 450 13.33 41.20 -9.83
C GLY A 450 12.67 41.21 -8.45
N GLY A 451 12.86 40.14 -7.65
CA GLY A 451 12.39 40.05 -6.26
C GLY A 451 11.38 38.91 -6.05
N LEU A 452 11.89 37.81 -5.51
CA LEU A 452 11.15 36.58 -5.21
C LEU A 452 10.72 36.53 -3.74
N GLU A 453 9.46 36.15 -3.54
CA GLU A 453 8.93 35.78 -2.23
C GLU A 453 8.69 34.27 -2.11
N THR A 454 8.88 33.73 -0.91
CA THR A 454 8.57 32.34 -0.61
C THR A 454 7.06 32.11 -0.49
N ASP A 455 6.57 31.08 -1.16
CA ASP A 455 5.17 30.63 -1.10
C ASP A 455 5.05 29.37 -0.22
N ILE A 456 5.25 28.19 -0.81
CA ILE A 456 5.10 26.90 -0.12
C ILE A 456 6.29 25.97 -0.36
N ALA A 457 6.64 25.17 0.66
CA ALA A 457 7.60 24.09 0.50
C ALA A 457 7.03 22.98 -0.41
N GLY A 458 7.88 22.37 -1.22
CA GLY A 458 7.56 21.29 -2.14
C GLY A 458 8.59 20.18 -2.10
N GLY A 459 8.72 19.43 -3.19
CA GLY A 459 9.88 18.55 -3.41
C GLY A 459 9.55 17.06 -3.63
N GLY A 460 8.27 16.72 -3.75
CA GLY A 460 7.82 15.37 -4.09
C GLY A 460 8.35 14.34 -3.09
N HIS A 461 8.99 13.30 -3.60
CA HIS A 461 9.50 12.18 -2.80
C HIS A 461 10.96 12.35 -2.33
N GLN A 462 11.76 13.27 -2.89
CA GLN A 462 13.22 13.20 -2.74
C GLN A 462 13.91 14.53 -2.48
N SER A 463 13.42 15.63 -3.07
CA SER A 463 14.15 16.90 -3.03
C SER A 463 13.56 17.81 -1.95
N MET A 464 14.37 18.70 -1.39
CA MET A 464 13.84 19.86 -0.67
C MET A 464 13.65 20.98 -1.69
N SER A 465 12.39 21.28 -2.03
CA SER A 465 12.10 22.39 -2.93
C SER A 465 11.23 23.44 -2.25
N LEU A 466 11.30 24.67 -2.75
CA LEU A 466 10.52 25.81 -2.31
C LEU A 466 9.95 26.49 -3.54
N ARG A 467 8.65 26.76 -3.52
CA ARG A 467 8.00 27.57 -4.56
C ARG A 467 8.23 29.03 -4.24
N LEU A 468 8.62 29.77 -5.26
CA LEU A 468 8.92 31.18 -5.19
C LEU A 468 8.03 31.91 -6.18
N LYS A 469 7.67 33.15 -5.85
CA LYS A 469 6.84 34.00 -6.72
C LYS A 469 7.48 35.36 -6.88
N ASP A 470 7.62 35.82 -8.12
CA ASP A 470 7.98 37.21 -8.42
C ASP A 470 6.82 38.13 -8.03
N THR A 471 7.11 39.09 -7.15
CA THR A 471 6.14 40.03 -6.60
C THR A 471 5.60 41.05 -7.62
N THR A 472 6.33 41.29 -8.72
CA THR A 472 5.97 42.28 -9.73
C THR A 472 5.22 41.65 -10.90
N THR A 473 5.71 40.52 -11.43
CA THR A 473 5.10 39.87 -12.59
C THR A 473 4.15 38.72 -12.25
N GLY A 474 4.23 38.19 -11.02
CA GLY A 474 3.50 37.00 -10.61
C GLY A 474 4.10 35.68 -11.09
N LYS A 475 5.17 35.70 -11.88
CA LYS A 475 5.87 34.52 -12.39
C LYS A 475 6.36 33.61 -11.26
N GLU A 476 6.07 32.32 -11.39
CA GLU A 476 6.46 31.32 -10.38
C GLU A 476 7.79 30.64 -10.73
N TYR A 477 8.59 30.38 -9.70
CA TYR A 477 9.87 29.69 -9.80
C TYR A 477 9.91 28.55 -8.77
N VAL A 478 10.79 27.58 -9.01
CA VAL A 478 11.10 26.52 -8.06
C VAL A 478 12.57 26.59 -7.70
N MET A 479 12.85 26.69 -6.41
CA MET A 479 14.19 26.56 -5.84
C MET A 479 14.32 25.16 -5.24
N ARG A 480 15.26 24.35 -5.74
CA ARG A 480 15.45 22.94 -5.36
C ARG A 480 16.88 22.69 -4.91
N ALA A 481 17.04 22.17 -3.69
CA ALA A 481 18.35 21.84 -3.15
C ALA A 481 19.01 20.75 -4.01
N LEU A 482 20.31 20.90 -4.29
CA LEU A 482 21.08 19.82 -4.91
C LEU A 482 21.29 18.64 -3.94
N GLN A 483 21.38 18.94 -2.64
CA GLN A 483 21.34 17.93 -1.59
C GLN A 483 19.93 17.32 -1.51
N LYS A 484 19.84 16.01 -1.76
CA LYS A 484 18.59 15.25 -1.66
C LYS A 484 18.24 14.93 -0.20
N SER A 485 16.98 14.61 0.07
CA SER A 485 16.48 14.16 1.37
C SER A 485 16.28 12.64 1.36
N ALA A 486 17.19 11.93 2.03
CA ALA A 486 17.15 10.46 2.15
C ALA A 486 15.92 9.97 2.91
N THR A 487 15.55 10.64 4.00
CA THR A 487 14.46 10.20 4.87
C THR A 487 13.09 10.38 4.22
N ARG A 488 12.90 11.46 3.45
CA ARG A 488 11.67 11.72 2.69
C ARG A 488 11.42 10.62 1.67
N PHE A 489 12.44 10.20 0.93
CA PHE A 489 12.33 9.14 -0.09
C PHE A 489 11.97 7.78 0.48
N LEU A 490 12.63 7.39 1.58
CA LEU A 490 12.32 6.13 2.23
C LEU A 490 10.86 6.08 2.67
N GLN A 491 10.36 7.17 3.26
CA GLN A 491 8.98 7.26 3.73
C GLN A 491 7.95 7.26 2.58
N THR A 492 8.21 7.98 1.49
CA THR A 492 7.21 8.20 0.44
C THR A 492 7.26 7.16 -0.70
N VAL A 493 8.41 6.52 -0.95
CA VAL A 493 8.59 5.57 -2.07
C VAL A 493 8.67 4.13 -1.58
N ALA A 494 9.53 3.86 -0.58
CA ALA A 494 9.81 2.50 -0.14
C ALA A 494 8.85 2.01 0.98
N PHE A 495 8.41 2.91 1.86
CA PHE A 495 7.69 2.57 3.09
C PHE A 495 6.41 3.38 3.29
N LYS A 496 5.53 3.38 2.28
CA LYS A 496 4.26 4.13 2.31
C LYS A 496 3.32 3.73 3.45
N ASP A 497 3.47 2.51 3.97
CA ASP A 497 2.56 1.92 4.96
C ASP A 497 3.14 1.85 6.39
N GLN A 498 4.35 2.41 6.61
CA GLN A 498 5.07 2.33 7.88
C GLN A 498 5.81 3.64 8.17
N ASN A 499 5.81 4.09 9.42
CA ASN A 499 6.67 5.20 9.84
C ASN A 499 8.11 4.73 9.93
N VAL A 500 8.97 5.32 9.12
CA VAL A 500 10.39 4.98 9.12
C VAL A 500 11.29 6.22 9.14
N GLU A 501 10.74 7.42 8.92
CA GLU A 501 11.53 8.65 8.77
C GLU A 501 12.44 8.90 9.98
N GLN A 502 11.86 8.88 11.19
CA GLN A 502 12.61 9.09 12.44
C GLN A 502 13.56 7.92 12.75
N GLU A 503 13.21 6.71 12.28
CA GLU A 503 14.04 5.52 12.47
C GLU A 503 15.32 5.59 11.64
N PHE A 504 15.26 6.30 10.51
CA PHE A 504 16.35 6.47 9.56
C PHE A 504 17.24 7.68 9.79
N LYS A 505 16.80 8.70 10.55
CA LYS A 505 17.66 9.85 10.87
C LYS A 505 18.94 9.46 11.60
N ASN A 506 20.07 9.99 11.12
CA ASN A 506 21.43 9.75 11.56
C ASN A 506 21.82 8.25 11.57
N THR A 507 21.46 7.51 10.52
CA THR A 507 21.71 6.06 10.44
C THR A 507 22.61 5.64 9.28
N ILE A 508 23.09 4.39 9.32
CA ILE A 508 23.82 3.77 8.20
C ILE A 508 22.94 3.75 6.94
N THR A 509 21.63 3.56 7.07
CA THR A 509 20.72 3.56 5.91
C THR A 509 20.56 4.93 5.29
N GLU A 510 20.36 5.96 6.10
CA GLU A 510 20.28 7.33 5.58
C GLU A 510 21.58 7.69 4.87
N ARG A 511 22.74 7.34 5.43
CA ARG A 511 24.04 7.48 4.77
C ARG A 511 24.13 6.67 3.47
N PHE A 512 23.59 5.45 3.43
CA PHE A 512 23.51 4.64 2.22
C PHE A 512 22.59 5.24 1.16
N ILE A 513 21.48 5.88 1.53
CA ILE A 513 20.59 6.54 0.58
C ILE A 513 21.21 7.84 0.05
N PHE A 514 21.89 8.64 0.89
CA PHE A 514 22.69 9.75 0.39
C PHE A 514 23.75 9.28 -0.60
N ASP A 515 24.40 8.15 -0.30
CA ASP A 515 25.36 7.49 -1.19
C ASP A 515 24.70 7.07 -2.51
N PHE A 516 23.54 6.42 -2.45
CA PHE A 516 22.75 6.02 -3.61
C PHE A 516 22.35 7.23 -4.47
N TYR A 517 22.01 8.38 -3.88
CA TYR A 517 21.75 9.61 -4.64
C TYR A 517 22.94 10.12 -5.44
N THR A 518 24.17 9.77 -5.03
CA THR A 518 25.35 10.10 -5.83
C THR A 518 25.46 9.32 -7.14
N THR A 519 24.54 8.36 -7.40
CA THR A 519 24.42 7.72 -8.72
C THR A 519 23.96 8.71 -9.81
N ALA A 520 23.20 9.74 -9.45
CA ALA A 520 22.76 10.80 -10.36
C ALA A 520 23.83 11.88 -10.49
N HIS A 521 24.06 12.39 -11.71
CA HIS A 521 25.05 13.44 -11.94
C HIS A 521 24.53 14.80 -11.46
N PRO A 522 25.20 15.50 -10.52
CA PRO A 522 24.61 16.65 -9.83
C PRO A 522 24.51 17.93 -10.68
N PHE A 523 25.35 18.07 -11.72
CA PHE A 523 25.47 19.31 -12.50
C PHE A 523 24.99 19.21 -13.95
N THR A 524 24.57 18.03 -14.42
CA THR A 524 24.08 17.90 -15.80
C THR A 524 22.72 18.56 -16.02
N PRO A 525 21.80 18.67 -15.03
CA PRO A 525 20.53 19.36 -15.27
C PRO A 525 20.68 20.79 -15.82
N PHE A 526 21.77 21.48 -15.48
CA PHE A 526 22.07 22.84 -15.94
C PHE A 526 22.41 22.96 -17.43
N ILE A 527 22.80 21.86 -18.09
CA ILE A 527 23.23 21.87 -19.49
C ILE A 527 22.25 21.14 -20.42
N ILE A 528 21.27 20.41 -19.88
CA ILE A 528 20.33 19.62 -20.70
C ILE A 528 19.44 20.52 -21.57
N GLY A 529 19.13 21.74 -21.11
CA GLY A 529 18.34 22.70 -21.89
C GLY A 529 18.91 22.93 -23.28
N ASP A 530 20.22 23.18 -23.38
CA ASP A 530 20.91 23.44 -24.64
C ASP A 530 20.89 22.24 -25.60
N LEU A 531 21.01 21.03 -25.08
CA LEU A 531 20.84 19.81 -25.87
C LEU A 531 19.39 19.67 -26.37
N ALA A 532 18.41 20.03 -25.54
CA ALA A 532 16.98 19.95 -25.87
C ALA A 532 16.58 21.01 -26.92
N ASP A 533 17.11 22.23 -26.80
CA ASP A 533 16.93 23.33 -27.75
C ASP A 533 17.40 22.93 -29.16
N ALA A 534 18.57 22.27 -29.25
CA ALA A 534 19.12 21.81 -30.53
C ALA A 534 18.19 20.84 -31.28
N VAL A 535 17.35 20.10 -30.56
CA VAL A 535 16.39 19.14 -31.13
C VAL A 535 14.94 19.60 -30.99
N GLY A 536 14.70 20.86 -30.60
CA GLY A 536 13.34 21.42 -30.49
C GLY A 536 12.45 20.71 -29.46
N VAL A 537 13.03 20.24 -28.36
CA VAL A 537 12.29 19.72 -27.20
C VAL A 537 12.19 20.84 -26.16
N PHE A 538 10.98 21.18 -25.74
CA PHE A 538 10.77 22.21 -24.71
C PHE A 538 11.42 21.83 -23.38
N HIS A 539 11.79 22.83 -22.58
CA HIS A 539 12.50 22.62 -21.31
C HIS A 539 12.41 23.83 -20.39
N THR A 540 12.68 23.62 -19.11
CA THR A 540 12.97 24.66 -18.11
C THR A 540 14.44 25.12 -18.20
N ASN A 541 14.78 26.25 -17.58
CA ASN A 541 16.11 26.85 -17.65
C ASN A 541 16.81 26.89 -16.27
N PRO A 542 17.20 25.73 -15.72
CA PRO A 542 17.80 25.66 -14.39
C PRO A 542 19.12 26.42 -14.31
N ARG A 543 19.31 27.16 -13.21
CA ARG A 543 20.56 27.86 -12.88
C ARG A 543 21.04 27.54 -11.47
N LEU A 544 22.37 27.45 -11.31
CA LEU A 544 23.03 27.14 -10.03
C LEU A 544 23.21 28.42 -9.21
N PHE A 545 22.77 28.38 -7.94
CA PHE A 545 23.00 29.45 -6.98
C PHE A 545 23.39 28.90 -5.61
N TYR A 546 24.17 29.66 -4.86
CA TYR A 546 24.28 29.50 -3.42
C TYR A 546 23.32 30.47 -2.74
N ILE A 547 22.38 29.95 -1.96
CA ILE A 547 21.37 30.76 -1.26
C ILE A 547 21.73 30.81 0.22
N PRO A 548 22.24 31.94 0.74
CA PRO A 548 22.54 32.07 2.16
C PRO A 548 21.25 32.16 2.98
N LYS A 549 21.37 31.93 4.29
CA LYS A 549 20.33 32.32 5.24
C LYS A 549 20.04 33.83 5.09
N GLN A 550 18.78 34.17 4.93
CA GLN A 550 18.31 35.53 4.63
C GLN A 550 16.85 35.72 5.07
N LYS A 551 16.46 36.98 5.33
CA LYS A 551 15.10 37.33 5.77
C LYS A 551 14.01 36.90 4.79
N ALA A 552 14.28 36.97 3.48
CA ALA A 552 13.33 36.61 2.44
C ALA A 552 12.89 35.13 2.50
N LEU A 553 13.66 34.24 3.15
CA LEU A 553 13.27 32.84 3.35
C LEU A 553 12.20 32.65 4.43
N LYS A 554 11.88 33.67 5.24
CA LYS A 554 10.85 33.64 6.30
C LYS A 554 11.05 32.40 7.20
N GLN A 555 9.98 31.64 7.47
CA GLN A 555 9.98 30.42 8.28
C GLN A 555 10.85 29.27 7.70
N TYR A 556 11.23 29.35 6.42
CA TYR A 556 12.04 28.32 5.76
C TYR A 556 13.55 28.55 5.95
N ASN A 557 13.96 29.67 6.54
CA ASN A 557 15.37 30.09 6.60
C ASN A 557 16.29 29.05 7.29
N GLU A 558 15.80 28.40 8.35
CA GLU A 558 16.56 27.36 9.05
C GLU A 558 16.83 26.13 8.19
N THR A 559 15.85 25.73 7.38
CA THR A 559 15.91 24.49 6.59
C THR A 559 16.44 24.71 5.17
N TYR A 560 16.31 25.92 4.61
CA TYR A 560 16.61 26.23 3.20
C TYR A 560 17.77 27.21 2.97
N GLY A 561 18.41 27.73 4.02
CA GLY A 561 19.57 28.62 3.88
C GLY A 561 20.91 27.88 3.86
N ASN A 562 21.94 28.54 3.32
CA ASN A 562 23.34 28.15 3.29
C ASN A 562 23.67 26.87 2.48
N THR A 563 23.01 26.64 1.35
CA THR A 563 23.32 25.50 0.47
C THR A 563 23.17 25.82 -1.02
N LEU A 564 23.56 24.87 -1.86
CA LEU A 564 23.48 24.95 -3.32
C LEU A 564 22.08 24.58 -3.83
N TYR A 565 21.55 25.43 -4.68
CA TYR A 565 20.22 25.31 -5.26
C TYR A 565 20.27 25.36 -6.78
N LEU A 566 19.43 24.52 -7.39
CA LEU A 566 18.92 24.71 -8.73
C LEU A 566 17.68 25.59 -8.64
N VAL A 567 17.67 26.71 -9.37
CA VAL A 567 16.49 27.58 -9.50
C VAL A 567 16.05 27.61 -10.95
N GLU A 568 14.78 27.28 -11.20
CA GLU A 568 14.19 27.21 -12.55
C GLU A 568 12.78 27.80 -12.57
N GLU A 569 12.30 28.18 -13.75
CA GLU A 569 10.91 28.58 -13.97
C GLU A 569 9.98 27.43 -13.65
N ARG A 570 8.85 27.72 -12.98
CA ARG A 570 7.76 26.77 -12.88
C ARG A 570 6.87 26.95 -14.11
N PRO A 571 6.67 25.93 -14.97
CA PRO A 571 5.84 26.12 -16.16
C PRO A 571 4.36 26.26 -15.75
N THR A 572 3.91 27.51 -15.67
CA THR A 572 2.55 27.97 -15.35
C THR A 572 2.13 29.03 -16.35
N GLU A 573 0.87 29.47 -16.31
CA GLU A 573 0.34 30.42 -17.29
C GLU A 573 1.07 31.78 -17.31
N GLU A 574 1.72 32.16 -16.24
CA GLU A 574 2.48 33.40 -16.12
C GLU A 574 3.77 33.39 -16.96
N HIS A 575 4.22 32.22 -17.43
CA HIS A 575 5.41 32.05 -18.27
C HIS A 575 5.09 31.76 -19.75
N ARG A 576 3.90 32.13 -20.24
CA ARG A 576 3.52 31.95 -21.66
C ARG A 576 4.41 32.71 -22.64
N ASP A 577 5.14 33.73 -22.19
CA ASP A 577 6.10 34.49 -23.01
C ASP A 577 7.46 33.79 -23.15
N GLU A 578 7.74 32.77 -22.33
CA GLU A 578 9.01 32.06 -22.33
C GLU A 578 9.21 31.25 -23.62
N LYS A 579 10.37 31.45 -24.26
CA LYS A 579 10.64 30.87 -25.57
C LYS A 579 10.85 29.36 -25.46
N SER A 580 11.48 28.88 -24.39
CA SER A 580 11.75 27.46 -24.15
C SER A 580 10.48 26.64 -23.86
N PHE A 581 9.34 27.31 -23.62
CA PHE A 581 8.00 26.70 -23.50
C PHE A 581 7.19 26.77 -24.81
N GLY A 582 7.75 27.37 -25.87
CA GLY A 582 7.14 27.41 -27.20
C GLY A 582 6.05 28.47 -27.38
N LYS A 583 5.95 29.45 -26.47
CA LYS A 583 4.95 30.54 -26.49
C LYS A 583 3.48 30.08 -26.62
N PRO A 584 2.97 29.29 -25.67
CA PRO A 584 1.62 28.73 -25.75
C PRO A 584 0.52 29.71 -25.35
N ASP A 585 -0.73 29.37 -25.70
CA ASP A 585 -1.93 30.08 -25.21
C ASP A 585 -2.18 29.81 -23.73
N ASP A 586 -1.78 28.63 -23.24
CA ASP A 586 -1.95 28.18 -21.87
C ASP A 586 -0.94 27.07 -21.49
N ILE A 587 -0.74 26.81 -20.19
CA ILE A 587 0.10 25.71 -19.70
C ILE A 587 -0.66 24.89 -18.65
N ILE A 588 -0.83 23.59 -18.91
CA ILE A 588 -1.63 22.69 -18.07
C ILE A 588 -0.86 21.46 -17.58
N SER A 589 -1.45 20.72 -16.63
CA SER A 589 -0.87 19.49 -16.09
C SER A 589 -1.19 18.27 -16.96
N THR A 590 -0.49 17.16 -16.72
CA THR A 590 -0.75 15.88 -17.40
C THR A 590 -2.15 15.33 -17.06
N THR A 591 -2.62 15.54 -15.83
CA THR A 591 -3.98 15.15 -15.42
C THR A 591 -5.02 15.90 -16.25
N ASP A 592 -4.86 17.22 -16.40
CA ASP A 592 -5.77 18.03 -17.23
C ASP A 592 -5.77 17.59 -18.70
N VAL A 593 -4.60 17.17 -19.23
CA VAL A 593 -4.52 16.62 -20.59
C VAL A 593 -5.30 15.32 -20.69
N LEU A 594 -5.09 14.36 -19.77
CA LEU A 594 -5.78 13.08 -19.75
C LEU A 594 -7.31 13.24 -19.64
N GLU A 595 -7.78 14.17 -18.82
CA GLU A 595 -9.20 14.50 -18.71
C GLU A 595 -9.75 15.15 -19.99
N LYS A 596 -9.02 16.11 -20.58
CA LYS A 596 -9.45 16.78 -21.80
C LYS A 596 -9.54 15.84 -22.99
N ILE A 597 -8.56 14.94 -23.19
CA ILE A 597 -8.57 13.99 -24.31
C ILE A 597 -9.68 12.92 -24.17
N ARG A 598 -10.10 12.60 -22.94
CA ARG A 598 -11.30 11.77 -22.71
C ARG A 598 -12.57 12.54 -23.02
N LYS A 599 -12.63 13.82 -22.64
CA LYS A 599 -13.86 14.62 -22.74
C LYS A 599 -14.35 14.87 -24.18
N ASP A 600 -13.45 15.12 -25.12
CA ASP A 600 -13.81 15.58 -26.47
C ASP A 600 -12.69 15.34 -27.48
N GLU A 601 -13.05 14.95 -28.69
CA GLU A 601 -12.18 14.59 -29.80
C GLU A 601 -11.32 15.73 -30.35
N LYS A 602 -11.71 16.99 -30.07
CA LYS A 602 -10.94 18.17 -30.49
C LYS A 602 -9.62 18.34 -29.72
N TYR A 603 -9.47 17.70 -28.56
CA TYR A 603 -8.27 17.78 -27.74
C TYR A 603 -7.29 16.69 -28.17
N GLN A 604 -6.08 17.08 -28.60
CA GLN A 604 -5.09 16.14 -29.12
C GLN A 604 -3.71 16.42 -28.57
N VAL A 605 -2.93 15.35 -28.39
CA VAL A 605 -1.49 15.44 -28.11
C VAL A 605 -0.74 15.47 -29.44
N ASP A 606 0.24 16.35 -29.56
CA ASP A 606 1.19 16.34 -30.67
C ASP A 606 2.15 15.14 -30.50
N GLU A 607 1.80 14.01 -31.12
CA GLU A 607 2.55 12.75 -30.95
C GLU A 607 4.01 12.87 -31.39
N SER A 608 4.32 13.66 -32.42
CA SER A 608 5.70 13.87 -32.92
C SER A 608 6.58 14.53 -31.86
N SER A 609 6.13 15.64 -31.27
CA SER A 609 6.88 16.32 -30.20
C SER A 609 6.99 15.47 -28.93
N PHE A 610 5.96 14.68 -28.61
CA PHE A 610 6.01 13.75 -27.48
C PHE A 610 6.99 12.60 -27.72
N ILE A 611 6.95 11.93 -28.88
CA ILE A 611 7.92 10.90 -29.27
C ILE A 611 9.34 11.46 -29.23
N ARG A 612 9.57 12.67 -29.78
CA ARG A 612 10.88 13.31 -29.76
C ARG A 612 11.38 13.54 -28.34
N ALA A 613 10.53 14.06 -27.45
CA ALA A 613 10.89 14.26 -26.06
C ALA A 613 11.26 12.94 -25.36
N ARG A 614 10.48 11.86 -25.60
CA ARG A 614 10.76 10.53 -25.05
C ARG A 614 12.06 9.93 -25.59
N LEU A 615 12.31 10.04 -26.88
CA LEU A 615 13.57 9.58 -27.49
C LEU A 615 14.78 10.37 -26.99
N PHE A 616 14.61 11.66 -26.72
CA PHE A 616 15.64 12.48 -26.10
C PHE A 616 15.95 12.03 -24.67
N ASP A 617 14.93 11.77 -23.85
CA ASP A 617 15.13 11.23 -22.49
C ASP A 617 15.83 9.86 -22.54
N MET A 618 15.42 8.99 -23.48
CA MET A 618 16.11 7.71 -23.73
C MET A 618 17.56 7.91 -24.15
N LEU A 619 17.85 8.90 -25.00
CA LEU A 619 19.21 9.19 -25.48
C LEU A 619 20.14 9.56 -24.31
N ILE A 620 19.71 10.44 -23.41
CA ILE A 620 20.50 10.89 -22.24
C ILE A 620 20.47 9.91 -21.07
N GLY A 621 19.64 8.85 -21.16
CA GLY A 621 19.56 7.79 -20.16
C GLY A 621 18.72 8.14 -18.94
N ASP A 622 17.77 9.07 -19.08
CA ASP A 622 16.82 9.43 -18.02
C ASP A 622 15.71 8.37 -17.92
N TRP A 623 15.81 7.52 -16.89
CA TRP A 623 14.92 6.39 -16.65
C TRP A 623 13.66 6.76 -15.84
N ASP A 624 13.63 7.92 -15.18
CA ASP A 624 12.57 8.34 -14.26
C ASP A 624 11.69 9.39 -14.92
N ARG A 625 10.79 8.96 -15.82
CA ARG A 625 9.90 9.85 -16.58
C ARG A 625 8.43 9.59 -16.28
N HIS A 626 7.93 10.07 -15.15
CA HIS A 626 6.54 9.92 -14.69
C HIS A 626 5.67 11.19 -14.92
N ALA A 627 4.35 11.07 -14.71
CA ALA A 627 3.35 12.07 -15.11
C ALA A 627 3.55 13.49 -14.55
N ASP A 628 4.08 13.62 -13.33
CA ASP A 628 4.33 14.92 -12.72
C ASP A 628 5.49 15.68 -13.37
N GLN A 629 6.42 15.00 -14.03
CA GLN A 629 7.58 15.62 -14.66
C GLN A 629 7.27 16.20 -16.05
N TRP A 630 5.99 16.36 -16.36
CA TRP A 630 5.50 17.02 -17.56
C TRP A 630 4.61 18.21 -17.19
N ARG A 631 4.74 19.25 -18.00
CA ARG A 631 3.72 20.27 -18.22
C ARG A 631 3.39 20.32 -19.70
N TRP A 632 2.32 20.98 -20.09
CA TRP A 632 1.82 20.92 -21.46
C TRP A 632 1.45 22.29 -21.98
N SER A 633 2.15 22.71 -23.02
CA SER A 633 1.86 23.89 -23.82
C SER A 633 0.60 23.66 -24.63
N VAL A 634 -0.40 24.53 -24.46
CA VAL A 634 -1.68 24.49 -25.17
C VAL A 634 -1.65 25.44 -26.35
N TYR A 635 -2.04 24.95 -27.53
CA TYR A 635 -2.22 25.74 -28.75
C TYR A 635 -3.65 25.55 -29.26
N LYS A 636 -4.41 26.64 -29.37
CA LYS A 636 -5.81 26.64 -29.82
C LYS A 636 -5.89 27.05 -31.29
N THR A 637 -6.56 26.24 -32.10
CA THR A 637 -6.99 26.58 -33.46
C THR A 637 -8.53 26.73 -33.48
N GLU A 638 -9.12 27.06 -34.62
CA GLU A 638 -10.59 27.19 -34.74
C GLU A 638 -11.31 25.86 -34.40
N ASP A 639 -10.74 24.72 -34.79
CA ASP A 639 -11.38 23.40 -34.67
C ASP A 639 -10.73 22.47 -33.63
N GLN A 640 -9.48 22.72 -33.21
CA GLN A 640 -8.70 21.78 -32.38
C GLN A 640 -7.89 22.48 -31.28
N VAL A 641 -7.58 21.73 -30.23
CA VAL A 641 -6.67 22.15 -29.16
C VAL A 641 -5.53 21.14 -29.07
N LEU A 642 -4.32 21.59 -29.37
CA LEU A 642 -3.13 20.76 -29.44
C LEU A 642 -2.27 20.94 -28.18
N PHE A 643 -1.83 19.84 -27.60
CA PHE A 643 -0.93 19.83 -26.44
C PHE A 643 0.48 19.39 -26.84
N LYS A 644 1.48 20.21 -26.50
CA LYS A 644 2.90 19.89 -26.66
C LYS A 644 3.59 19.76 -25.30
N PRO A 645 4.45 18.75 -25.10
CA PRO A 645 5.03 18.51 -23.79
C PRO A 645 6.16 19.49 -23.46
N ILE A 646 6.19 19.92 -22.21
CA ILE A 646 7.30 20.58 -21.53
C ILE A 646 7.82 19.59 -20.47
N PRO A 647 8.80 18.74 -20.83
CA PRO A 647 9.56 17.98 -19.84
C PRO A 647 10.22 18.92 -18.84
N ARG A 648 10.15 18.55 -17.56
CA ARG A 648 10.92 19.18 -16.47
C ARG A 648 11.63 18.09 -15.68
N ASP A 649 12.55 18.45 -14.79
CA ASP A 649 13.15 17.49 -13.86
C ASP A 649 13.92 16.34 -14.55
N ARG A 650 15.07 16.66 -15.16
CA ARG A 650 15.97 15.69 -15.81
C ARG A 650 17.19 15.37 -14.94
N ASP A 651 16.97 15.19 -13.64
CA ASP A 651 18.04 14.93 -12.67
C ASP A 651 18.60 13.50 -12.71
N GLN A 652 17.97 12.60 -13.46
CA GLN A 652 18.44 11.24 -13.76
C GLN A 652 19.16 11.11 -15.12
N ALA A 653 19.57 12.22 -15.74
CA ALA A 653 20.39 12.16 -16.94
C ALA A 653 21.82 11.64 -16.61
N PHE A 654 22.33 10.72 -17.44
CA PHE A 654 23.69 10.16 -17.34
C PHE A 654 24.01 9.42 -16.03
N VAL A 655 23.02 8.79 -15.40
CA VAL A 655 23.17 8.06 -14.12
C VAL A 655 24.28 7.00 -14.21
N LYS A 656 25.08 6.89 -13.14
CA LYS A 656 26.13 5.88 -12.96
C LYS A 656 25.77 4.94 -11.83
N VAL A 657 25.34 3.72 -12.20
CA VAL A 657 25.02 2.68 -11.22
C VAL A 657 26.00 1.51 -11.31
N ASP A 658 26.91 1.43 -10.34
CA ASP A 658 27.95 0.42 -10.23
C ASP A 658 27.94 -0.27 -8.85
N GLY A 659 28.86 -1.22 -8.61
CA GLY A 659 28.90 -2.03 -7.38
C GLY A 659 28.19 -3.37 -7.49
N ASN A 660 28.78 -4.41 -6.90
CA ASN A 660 28.33 -5.79 -7.11
C ASN A 660 27.00 -6.12 -6.43
N LEU A 661 26.83 -5.67 -5.17
CA LEU A 661 25.61 -5.93 -4.42
C LEU A 661 24.47 -5.00 -4.87
N LEU A 662 24.77 -3.74 -5.17
CA LEU A 662 23.78 -2.82 -5.74
C LEU A 662 23.24 -3.35 -7.08
N SER A 663 24.12 -3.84 -7.95
CA SER A 663 23.72 -4.48 -9.22
C SER A 663 22.83 -5.71 -9.04
N LEU A 664 22.93 -6.44 -7.92
CA LEU A 664 22.03 -7.55 -7.60
C LEU A 664 20.67 -7.06 -7.10
N ILE A 665 20.66 -6.04 -6.24
CA ILE A 665 19.43 -5.43 -5.72
C ILE A 665 18.60 -4.82 -6.85
N LEU A 666 19.23 -4.15 -7.82
CA LEU A 666 18.54 -3.61 -8.99
C LEU A 666 18.01 -4.67 -9.96
N LYS A 667 18.23 -5.98 -9.72
CA LYS A 667 17.53 -7.04 -10.48
C LYS A 667 16.14 -7.33 -9.93
N ILE A 668 15.79 -6.83 -8.74
CA ILE A 668 14.44 -6.92 -8.18
C ILE A 668 13.49 -6.16 -9.10
N PRO A 669 12.35 -6.73 -9.54
CA PRO A 669 11.46 -6.11 -10.52
C PRO A 669 11.06 -4.67 -10.20
N ALA A 670 10.83 -4.36 -8.91
CA ALA A 670 10.47 -3.02 -8.46
C ALA A 670 11.58 -1.96 -8.67
N ALA A 671 12.85 -2.35 -8.74
CA ALA A 671 14.00 -1.45 -8.88
C ALA A 671 14.70 -1.56 -10.25
N ARG A 672 14.28 -2.52 -11.10
CA ARG A 672 14.96 -2.89 -12.35
C ARG A 672 14.94 -1.83 -13.44
N HIS A 673 14.09 -0.83 -13.29
CA HIS A 673 14.02 0.32 -14.19
C HIS A 673 15.22 1.26 -14.03
N ILE A 674 15.81 1.32 -12.83
CA ILE A 674 17.02 2.10 -12.54
C ILE A 674 18.18 1.50 -13.34
N SER A 675 18.68 2.26 -14.30
CA SER A 675 19.63 1.78 -15.31
C SER A 675 20.87 2.65 -15.40
N ASP A 676 22.02 2.00 -15.57
CA ASP A 676 23.32 2.65 -15.75
C ASP A 676 23.50 3.22 -17.18
N PHE A 677 24.07 4.42 -17.30
CA PHE A 677 24.32 5.09 -18.58
C PHE A 677 25.55 4.49 -19.29
N LYS A 678 25.27 3.68 -20.31
CA LYS A 678 26.27 3.01 -21.16
C LYS A 678 26.13 3.42 -22.62
N SER A 679 27.18 3.18 -23.41
CA SER A 679 27.17 3.34 -24.88
C SER A 679 26.18 2.41 -25.59
N ARG A 680 25.75 1.33 -24.93
CA ARG A 680 24.66 0.46 -25.37
C ARG A 680 23.40 0.80 -24.58
N PHE A 681 22.28 0.96 -25.27
CA PHE A 681 20.98 1.14 -24.63
C PHE A 681 20.59 -0.06 -23.75
N PRO A 682 19.91 0.19 -22.61
CA PRO A 682 19.37 -0.85 -21.75
C PRO A 682 18.18 -1.56 -22.41
N ASP A 683 17.63 -2.54 -21.69
CA ASP A 683 16.39 -3.20 -22.08
C ASP A 683 15.22 -2.20 -22.09
N GLU A 684 14.55 -2.09 -23.24
CA GLU A 684 13.50 -1.12 -23.57
C GLU A 684 12.27 -1.21 -22.68
N LYS A 685 12.02 -2.40 -22.13
CA LYS A 685 10.91 -2.64 -21.22
C LYS A 685 11.24 -2.09 -19.84
N TRP A 686 12.40 -2.45 -19.27
CA TRP A 686 12.71 -2.01 -17.90
C TRP A 686 13.03 -0.53 -17.84
N PHE A 687 13.83 -0.01 -18.77
CA PHE A 687 14.22 1.40 -18.78
C PHE A 687 13.04 2.35 -18.88
N ASN A 688 12.05 2.03 -19.73
CA ASN A 688 10.89 2.89 -19.94
C ASN A 688 9.72 2.63 -18.98
N PHE A 689 9.92 1.84 -17.91
CA PHE A 689 8.86 1.47 -16.96
C PHE A 689 8.07 2.69 -16.43
N ALA A 690 8.75 3.79 -16.10
CA ALA A 690 8.13 5.00 -15.57
C ALA A 690 7.27 5.75 -16.62
N GLY A 691 7.75 5.86 -17.86
CA GLY A 691 7.10 6.60 -18.94
C GLY A 691 6.04 5.80 -19.71
N HIS A 692 6.10 4.47 -19.65
CA HIS A 692 5.33 3.57 -20.50
C HIS A 692 3.81 3.83 -20.53
N ASN A 693 3.21 4.15 -19.37
CA ASN A 693 1.75 4.35 -19.31
C ASN A 693 1.31 5.56 -20.13
N LEU A 694 2.10 6.64 -20.09
CA LEU A 694 1.82 7.84 -20.87
C LEU A 694 2.16 7.62 -22.34
N ASP A 695 3.23 6.87 -22.61
CA ASP A 695 3.60 6.49 -23.97
C ASP A 695 2.45 5.74 -24.66
N ILE A 696 1.77 4.83 -23.96
CA ILE A 696 0.56 4.16 -24.47
C ILE A 696 -0.64 5.12 -24.56
N ALA A 697 -0.87 5.97 -23.56
CA ALA A 697 -2.04 6.82 -23.50
C ALA A 697 -2.04 7.93 -24.58
N PHE A 698 -0.85 8.48 -24.89
CA PHE A 698 -0.71 9.63 -25.79
C PHE A 698 -0.34 9.26 -27.22
N ILE A 699 0.38 8.16 -27.46
CA ILE A 699 0.84 7.78 -28.80
C ILE A 699 -0.12 6.75 -29.39
N ARG A 700 -1.11 7.22 -30.15
CA ARG A 700 -2.18 6.38 -30.72
C ARG A 700 -1.97 6.16 -32.22
N LYS A 701 -1.54 7.20 -32.95
CA LYS A 701 -1.51 7.25 -34.41
C LYS A 701 -0.15 6.86 -34.98
N ALA A 702 0.94 7.23 -34.32
CA ALA A 702 2.29 7.11 -34.86
C ALA A 702 2.70 5.68 -35.22
N ASP A 703 3.39 5.55 -36.36
CA ASP A 703 3.94 4.29 -36.87
C ASP A 703 5.48 4.21 -36.74
N ALA A 704 6.09 3.11 -37.18
CA ALA A 704 7.54 2.90 -37.05
C ALA A 704 8.36 3.98 -37.77
N GLU A 705 7.86 4.50 -38.90
CA GLU A 705 8.55 5.54 -39.66
C GLU A 705 8.48 6.89 -38.96
N ASP A 706 7.38 7.20 -38.27
CA ASP A 706 7.31 8.39 -37.42
C ASP A 706 8.37 8.36 -36.31
N TRP A 707 8.52 7.23 -35.61
CA TRP A 707 9.54 7.06 -34.57
C TRP A 707 10.96 7.18 -35.12
N LYS A 708 11.22 6.56 -36.27
CA LYS A 708 12.52 6.61 -36.95
C LYS A 708 12.83 8.03 -37.43
N LYS A 709 11.83 8.76 -37.94
CA LYS A 709 11.95 10.16 -38.35
C LYS A 709 12.35 11.05 -37.18
N GLU A 710 11.69 10.93 -36.02
CA GLU A 710 12.06 11.73 -34.84
C GLU A 710 13.43 11.34 -34.28
N ALA A 711 13.79 10.04 -34.31
CA ALA A 711 15.13 9.60 -33.93
C ALA A 711 16.22 10.14 -34.85
N GLN A 712 15.98 10.16 -36.17
CA GLN A 712 16.90 10.70 -37.15
C GLN A 712 17.02 12.22 -37.01
N PHE A 713 15.91 12.91 -36.77
CA PHE A 713 15.91 14.35 -36.51
C PHE A 713 16.83 14.70 -35.32
N ILE A 714 16.73 13.95 -34.22
CA ILE A 714 17.63 14.12 -33.06
C ILE A 714 19.09 13.87 -33.46
N ALA A 715 19.36 12.79 -34.19
CA ALA A 715 20.72 12.44 -34.60
C ALA A 715 21.37 13.50 -35.51
N ASP A 716 20.59 14.09 -36.43
CA ASP A 716 21.07 15.08 -37.38
C ASP A 716 21.36 16.45 -36.73
N HIS A 717 20.57 16.83 -35.73
CA HIS A 717 20.68 18.16 -35.10
C HIS A 717 21.59 18.16 -33.86
N LEU A 718 21.72 17.04 -33.16
CA LEU A 718 22.62 16.90 -32.01
C LEU A 718 24.05 16.58 -32.47
N THR A 719 24.64 17.50 -33.24
CA THR A 719 25.99 17.35 -33.80
C THR A 719 27.06 17.26 -32.71
N ASP A 720 28.23 16.72 -33.05
CA ASP A 720 29.38 16.65 -32.12
C ASP A 720 29.73 18.02 -31.54
N LYS A 721 29.67 19.07 -32.35
CA LYS A 721 29.91 20.45 -31.91
C LYS A 721 28.90 20.90 -30.86
N VAL A 722 27.61 20.59 -31.05
CA VAL A 722 26.55 20.93 -30.08
C VAL A 722 26.82 20.20 -28.77
N ILE A 723 27.10 18.89 -28.83
CA ILE A 723 27.42 18.10 -27.64
C ILE A 723 28.64 18.68 -26.91
N ASP A 724 29.76 18.86 -27.60
CA ASP A 724 31.01 19.28 -26.98
C ASP A 724 30.87 20.68 -26.34
N SER A 725 30.30 21.66 -27.07
CA SER A 725 30.08 23.02 -26.53
C SER A 725 29.05 23.09 -25.39
N THR A 726 28.11 22.15 -25.31
CA THR A 726 27.16 22.09 -24.20
C THR A 726 27.85 21.62 -22.91
N PHE A 727 28.73 20.62 -23.00
CA PHE A 727 29.47 20.12 -21.84
C PHE A 727 30.56 21.08 -21.35
N GLU A 728 31.04 22.00 -22.18
CA GLU A 728 31.94 23.08 -21.78
C GLU A 728 31.35 24.00 -20.70
N GLN A 729 30.01 24.06 -20.58
CA GLN A 729 29.29 24.88 -19.62
C GLN A 729 29.15 24.25 -18.22
N LEU A 730 29.56 22.98 -18.06
CA LEU A 730 29.70 22.41 -16.73
C LEU A 730 30.73 23.21 -15.90
N PRO A 731 30.68 23.13 -14.56
CA PRO A 731 31.71 23.74 -13.71
C PRO A 731 33.12 23.40 -14.20
N LYS A 732 34.00 24.40 -14.22
CA LYS A 732 35.40 24.30 -14.71
C LYS A 732 36.19 23.18 -14.03
N GLU A 733 35.77 22.79 -12.83
CA GLU A 733 36.38 21.71 -12.06
C GLU A 733 36.09 20.32 -12.64
N ILE A 734 35.06 20.16 -13.48
CA ILE A 734 34.63 18.86 -14.02
C ILE A 734 34.51 18.82 -15.55
N ASN A 735 34.37 19.96 -16.23
CA ASN A 735 34.01 20.02 -17.66
C ASN A 735 35.00 19.33 -18.62
N HIS A 736 36.25 19.10 -18.20
CA HIS A 736 37.29 18.42 -18.98
C HIS A 736 37.85 17.16 -18.30
N ASP A 737 37.21 16.65 -17.25
CA ASP A 737 37.70 15.46 -16.55
C ASP A 737 37.39 14.16 -17.32
N GLY A 738 37.99 13.04 -16.89
CA GLY A 738 37.84 11.76 -17.58
C GLY A 738 36.39 11.24 -17.60
N THR A 739 35.59 11.56 -16.59
CA THR A 739 34.20 11.10 -16.46
C THR A 739 33.30 11.86 -17.45
N THR A 740 33.45 13.17 -17.56
CA THR A 740 32.78 14.02 -18.55
C THR A 740 33.11 13.56 -19.97
N GLN A 741 34.39 13.33 -20.27
CA GLN A 741 34.80 12.83 -21.58
C GLN A 741 34.20 11.45 -21.89
N GLU A 742 34.07 10.57 -20.88
CA GLU A 742 33.39 9.28 -21.03
C GLU A 742 31.89 9.43 -21.33
N ILE A 743 31.20 10.37 -20.66
CA ILE A 743 29.78 10.68 -20.92
C ILE A 743 29.59 11.20 -22.34
N ILE A 744 30.41 12.15 -22.79
CA ILE A 744 30.37 12.70 -24.15
C ILE A 744 30.54 11.58 -25.19
N ALA A 745 31.55 10.72 -25.01
CA ALA A 745 31.81 9.60 -25.92
C ALA A 745 30.62 8.61 -25.96
N LYS A 746 30.05 8.27 -24.80
CA LYS A 746 28.86 7.42 -24.72
C LYS A 746 27.63 8.05 -25.37
N LEU A 747 27.41 9.35 -25.17
CA LEU A 747 26.28 10.09 -25.74
C LEU A 747 26.34 10.12 -27.27
N LYS A 748 27.51 10.42 -27.85
CA LYS A 748 27.75 10.36 -29.31
C LYS A 748 27.45 8.95 -29.85
N LEU A 749 27.96 7.91 -29.21
CA LEU A 749 27.69 6.52 -29.60
C LEU A 749 26.22 6.10 -29.46
N ARG A 750 25.48 6.66 -28.50
CA ARG A 750 24.04 6.41 -28.34
C ARG A 750 23.23 7.13 -29.41
N ARG A 751 23.57 8.40 -29.71
CA ARG A 751 22.93 9.20 -30.77
C ARG A 751 22.95 8.42 -32.09
N ASP A 752 24.11 7.89 -32.46
CA ASP A 752 24.30 7.14 -33.70
C ASP A 752 23.50 5.82 -33.75
N LYS A 753 23.02 5.32 -32.59
CA LYS A 753 22.22 4.08 -32.45
C LYS A 753 20.77 4.35 -32.09
N LEU A 754 20.35 5.61 -32.00
CA LEU A 754 19.03 5.99 -31.47
C LEU A 754 17.90 5.45 -32.33
N ALA A 755 18.02 5.50 -33.66
CA ALA A 755 16.99 5.01 -34.59
C ALA A 755 16.69 3.51 -34.39
N ALA A 756 17.74 2.68 -34.23
CA ALA A 756 17.57 1.25 -33.97
C ALA A 756 16.91 0.97 -32.60
N TYR A 757 17.20 1.81 -31.60
CA TYR A 757 16.55 1.69 -30.30
C TYR A 757 15.08 2.16 -30.33
N ALA A 758 14.78 3.23 -31.07
CA ALA A 758 13.44 3.74 -31.28
C ALA A 758 12.53 2.67 -31.92
N GLU A 759 13.01 1.99 -32.96
CA GLU A 759 12.31 0.86 -33.59
C GLU A 759 12.06 -0.29 -32.61
N LYS A 760 13.07 -0.66 -31.80
CA LYS A 760 12.91 -1.69 -30.78
C LYS A 760 11.83 -1.33 -29.74
N TYR A 761 11.82 -0.07 -29.30
CA TYR A 761 10.83 0.41 -28.34
C TYR A 761 9.43 0.50 -28.96
N TYR A 762 9.33 0.96 -30.21
CA TYR A 762 8.09 0.93 -30.98
C TYR A 762 7.47 -0.47 -31.00
N HIS A 763 8.24 -1.50 -31.36
CA HIS A 763 7.74 -2.88 -31.37
C HIS A 763 7.36 -3.38 -29.99
N PHE A 764 8.04 -2.91 -28.93
CA PHE A 764 7.65 -3.23 -27.56
C PHE A 764 6.28 -2.65 -27.20
N LEU A 765 6.02 -1.37 -27.53
CA LEU A 765 4.71 -0.73 -27.35
C LEU A 765 3.62 -1.43 -28.19
N HIS A 766 3.95 -1.84 -29.41
CA HIS A 766 2.98 -2.42 -30.36
C HIS A 766 2.54 -3.85 -30.05
N LYS A 767 3.19 -4.53 -29.10
CA LYS A 767 2.75 -5.86 -28.64
C LYS A 767 1.34 -5.82 -28.03
N ARG A 768 0.97 -4.71 -27.37
CA ARG A 768 -0.35 -4.52 -26.77
C ARG A 768 -0.83 -3.09 -27.06
N ILE A 769 -1.87 -2.99 -27.87
CA ILE A 769 -2.48 -1.70 -28.22
C ILE A 769 -3.64 -1.42 -27.28
N ILE A 770 -3.76 -0.17 -26.84
CA ILE A 770 -4.92 0.31 -26.09
C ILE A 770 -5.51 1.48 -26.85
N LEU A 771 -6.81 1.42 -27.09
CA LEU A 771 -7.58 2.46 -27.75
C LEU A 771 -8.73 2.82 -26.82
N THR A 772 -9.02 4.11 -26.74
CA THR A 772 -10.14 4.66 -25.99
C THR A 772 -11.01 5.49 -26.93
N GLY A 773 -12.32 5.51 -26.68
CA GLY A 773 -13.22 6.56 -27.16
C GLY A 773 -13.07 7.83 -26.33
N THR A 774 -14.19 8.55 -26.20
CA THR A 774 -14.41 9.74 -25.40
C THR A 774 -15.51 9.47 -24.36
N ASP A 775 -15.74 10.37 -23.42
CA ASP A 775 -16.84 10.27 -22.44
C ASP A 775 -18.20 10.66 -23.06
N LYS A 776 -18.37 10.43 -24.36
CA LYS A 776 -19.55 10.76 -25.14
C LYS A 776 -19.78 9.61 -26.15
N LYS A 777 -20.95 9.54 -26.78
CA LYS A 777 -21.31 8.48 -27.75
C LYS A 777 -20.38 8.24 -28.97
N ASP A 778 -19.67 7.12 -28.99
CA ASP A 778 -18.72 6.71 -30.03
C ASP A 778 -19.10 5.39 -30.76
N GLU A 779 -18.55 5.21 -31.96
CA GLU A 779 -18.67 3.98 -32.75
C GLU A 779 -17.29 3.40 -33.09
N PHE A 780 -17.10 2.13 -32.73
CA PHE A 780 -15.90 1.35 -32.99
C PHE A 780 -16.19 0.33 -34.09
N ILE A 781 -15.54 0.48 -35.25
CA ILE A 781 -15.62 -0.47 -36.36
C ILE A 781 -14.31 -1.26 -36.45
N ILE A 782 -14.39 -2.56 -36.20
CA ILE A 782 -13.28 -3.50 -36.23
C ILE A 782 -13.45 -4.43 -37.44
N GLU A 783 -12.60 -4.24 -38.45
CA GLU A 783 -12.62 -5.01 -39.69
C GLU A 783 -11.50 -6.07 -39.65
N ARG A 784 -11.87 -7.35 -39.69
CA ARG A 784 -10.95 -8.48 -39.79
C ARG A 784 -10.56 -8.71 -41.25
N LEU A 785 -9.38 -8.26 -41.62
CA LEU A 785 -8.86 -8.25 -43.00
C LEU A 785 -8.00 -9.50 -43.27
N PRO A 786 -7.80 -9.89 -44.55
CA PRO A 786 -6.88 -10.96 -44.92
C PRO A 786 -5.44 -10.72 -44.44
N ASN A 787 -4.65 -11.79 -44.38
CA ASN A 787 -3.24 -11.79 -43.97
C ASN A 787 -3.05 -11.40 -42.49
N GLU A 788 -3.96 -11.86 -41.62
CA GLU A 788 -3.90 -11.65 -40.18
C GLU A 788 -3.91 -10.16 -39.78
N GLN A 789 -4.53 -9.33 -40.61
CA GLN A 789 -4.66 -7.90 -40.37
C GLN A 789 -5.98 -7.56 -39.68
N THR A 790 -5.98 -6.54 -38.83
CA THR A 790 -7.21 -5.99 -38.26
C THR A 790 -7.16 -4.48 -38.34
N LYS A 791 -8.16 -3.89 -38.99
CA LYS A 791 -8.34 -2.45 -39.06
C LYS A 791 -9.35 -2.01 -38.00
N VAL A 792 -8.98 -1.04 -37.18
CA VAL A 792 -9.85 -0.44 -36.17
C VAL A 792 -10.10 1.00 -36.59
N THR A 793 -11.37 1.39 -36.64
CA THR A 793 -11.83 2.75 -36.90
C THR A 793 -12.69 3.22 -35.73
N ILE A 794 -12.45 4.43 -35.24
CA ILE A 794 -13.23 5.07 -34.17
C ILE A 794 -13.88 6.32 -34.76
N ASN A 795 -15.19 6.41 -34.60
CA ASN A 795 -15.99 7.53 -35.07
C ASN A 795 -16.76 8.17 -33.91
N ARG A 796 -16.85 9.49 -33.94
CA ARG A 796 -17.70 10.31 -33.10
C ARG A 796 -19.13 10.33 -33.64
N ILE A 797 -20.12 10.00 -32.82
CA ILE A 797 -21.53 10.20 -33.20
C ILE A 797 -22.00 11.55 -32.65
N LYS A 798 -22.33 12.48 -33.57
CA LYS A 798 -22.90 13.80 -33.28
C LYS A 798 -24.34 13.88 -33.79
N LYS A 799 -25.09 14.87 -33.30
CA LYS A 799 -26.43 15.19 -33.85
C LYS A 799 -26.38 15.59 -35.32
N THR A 800 -25.25 16.11 -35.78
CA THR A 800 -25.03 16.60 -37.16
C THR A 800 -24.52 15.52 -38.12
N GLY A 801 -24.14 14.34 -37.62
CA GLY A 801 -23.57 13.26 -38.43
C GLY A 801 -22.50 12.45 -37.68
N ILE A 802 -21.83 11.57 -38.42
CA ILE A 802 -20.72 10.75 -37.92
C ILE A 802 -19.41 11.39 -38.39
N GLU A 803 -18.48 11.60 -37.47
CA GLU A 803 -17.15 12.15 -37.77
C GLU A 803 -16.06 11.13 -37.45
N LYS A 804 -15.12 10.93 -38.37
CA LYS A 804 -14.06 9.93 -38.22
C LYS A 804 -12.88 10.51 -37.45
N GLU A 805 -12.55 9.93 -36.29
CA GLU A 805 -11.45 10.40 -35.45
C GLU A 805 -10.14 9.65 -35.70
N PHE A 806 -10.24 8.33 -35.85
CA PHE A 806 -9.10 7.43 -35.86
C PHE A 806 -9.34 6.26 -36.81
N SER A 807 -8.30 5.83 -37.52
CA SER A 807 -8.34 4.58 -38.28
C SER A 807 -6.94 4.04 -38.51
N ARG A 808 -6.72 2.78 -38.13
CA ARG A 808 -5.41 2.13 -38.24
C ARG A 808 -5.54 0.63 -38.44
N THR A 809 -4.61 0.06 -39.21
CA THR A 809 -4.48 -1.38 -39.43
C THR A 809 -3.32 -1.94 -38.62
N TYR A 810 -3.56 -3.07 -37.95
CA TYR A 810 -2.59 -3.80 -37.13
C TYR A 810 -2.37 -5.21 -37.70
N SER A 811 -1.17 -5.76 -37.54
CA SER A 811 -0.83 -7.13 -37.96
C SER A 811 -0.59 -8.05 -36.76
N ALA A 812 -1.02 -9.31 -36.84
CA ALA A 812 -0.82 -10.30 -35.79
C ALA A 812 0.64 -10.70 -35.57
N SER A 813 1.55 -10.40 -36.52
CA SER A 813 2.99 -10.62 -36.36
C SER A 813 3.62 -9.64 -35.37
N GLU A 814 3.04 -8.45 -35.21
CA GLU A 814 3.55 -7.37 -34.35
C GLU A 814 2.68 -7.18 -33.10
N THR A 815 1.36 -7.32 -33.24
CA THR A 815 0.38 -7.03 -32.19
C THR A 815 -0.27 -8.30 -31.65
N CYS A 816 -0.06 -8.56 -30.37
CA CYS A 816 -0.61 -9.74 -29.69
C CYS A 816 -2.07 -9.53 -29.24
N GLU A 817 -2.40 -8.32 -28.79
CA GLU A 817 -3.70 -8.00 -28.19
C GLU A 817 -4.06 -6.51 -28.36
N ILE A 818 -5.33 -6.21 -28.60
CA ILE A 818 -5.88 -4.84 -28.64
C ILE A 818 -6.97 -4.71 -27.58
N TRP A 819 -6.90 -3.70 -26.73
CA TRP A 819 -7.95 -3.33 -25.78
C TRP A 819 -8.65 -2.08 -26.28
N ILE A 820 -9.97 -2.11 -26.41
CA ILE A 820 -10.79 -1.01 -26.89
C ILE A 820 -11.78 -0.66 -25.78
N TYR A 821 -11.66 0.54 -25.23
CA TYR A 821 -12.55 1.07 -24.18
C TYR A 821 -13.54 2.08 -24.79
N GLY A 822 -14.83 1.88 -24.54
CA GLY A 822 -15.89 2.82 -24.87
C GLY A 822 -15.82 4.09 -24.03
N LEU A 823 -15.64 3.92 -22.71
CA LEU A 823 -15.67 4.95 -21.66
C LEU A 823 -17.09 5.26 -21.17
N ASP A 824 -17.70 6.39 -21.52
CA ASP A 824 -19.05 6.79 -21.05
C ASP A 824 -20.01 7.04 -22.23
N ASP A 825 -21.32 7.14 -21.93
CA ASP A 825 -22.41 7.28 -22.93
C ASP A 825 -22.69 5.98 -23.72
N ASP A 826 -23.69 6.00 -24.61
CA ASP A 826 -24.20 4.79 -25.26
C ASP A 826 -23.38 4.40 -26.52
N ASP A 827 -22.27 3.66 -26.35
CA ASP A 827 -21.33 3.33 -27.42
C ASP A 827 -21.77 2.16 -28.31
N ILE A 828 -21.14 2.06 -29.50
CA ILE A 828 -21.44 1.01 -30.49
C ILE A 828 -20.16 0.29 -30.92
N PHE A 829 -20.10 -1.03 -30.71
CA PHE A 829 -19.01 -1.89 -31.16
C PHE A 829 -19.46 -2.81 -32.29
N LYS A 830 -18.79 -2.70 -33.44
CA LYS A 830 -19.02 -3.55 -34.63
C LYS A 830 -17.77 -4.34 -34.98
N VAL A 831 -17.88 -5.66 -35.09
CA VAL A 831 -16.76 -6.53 -35.52
C VAL A 831 -17.16 -7.37 -36.73
N ASN A 832 -16.55 -7.09 -37.88
CA ASN A 832 -16.91 -7.68 -39.17
C ASN A 832 -15.71 -8.40 -39.82
N GLY A 833 -15.98 -9.18 -40.86
CA GLY A 833 -14.96 -9.82 -41.71
C GLY A 833 -14.63 -11.27 -41.34
N THR A 834 -13.85 -11.96 -42.20
CA THR A 834 -13.79 -13.45 -42.21
C THR A 834 -12.40 -14.04 -41.89
N GLU A 835 -11.44 -13.24 -41.41
CA GLU A 835 -10.09 -13.72 -41.07
C GLU A 835 -10.12 -14.87 -40.04
N LYS A 836 -9.35 -15.92 -40.31
CA LYS A 836 -9.26 -17.14 -39.51
C LYS A 836 -8.22 -17.04 -38.41
N HIS A 837 -7.17 -16.23 -38.56
CA HIS A 837 -6.12 -16.08 -37.54
C HIS A 837 -6.02 -14.64 -37.01
N PRO A 838 -7.10 -14.08 -36.41
CA PRO A 838 -7.12 -12.68 -36.03
C PRO A 838 -6.29 -12.37 -34.77
N ILE A 839 -6.00 -11.09 -34.58
CA ILE A 839 -5.48 -10.50 -33.33
C ILE A 839 -6.54 -10.63 -32.23
N LYS A 840 -6.11 -10.88 -30.99
CA LYS A 840 -7.04 -10.92 -29.84
C LYS A 840 -7.55 -9.52 -29.53
N ILE A 841 -8.86 -9.36 -29.37
CA ILE A 841 -9.51 -8.08 -29.06
C ILE A 841 -10.30 -8.19 -27.78
N ARG A 842 -10.17 -7.15 -26.95
CA ARG A 842 -11.05 -6.90 -25.81
C ARG A 842 -11.87 -5.66 -26.09
N LEU A 843 -13.18 -5.81 -26.03
CA LEU A 843 -14.12 -4.69 -26.05
C LEU A 843 -14.54 -4.48 -24.60
N ILE A 844 -14.34 -3.28 -24.10
CA ILE A 844 -14.70 -2.89 -22.74
C ILE A 844 -15.68 -1.73 -22.90
N GLY A 845 -16.92 -1.94 -22.48
CA GLY A 845 -17.93 -0.90 -22.47
C GLY A 845 -17.69 0.13 -21.36
N GLY A 846 -18.75 0.86 -21.08
CA GLY A 846 -18.86 1.88 -20.06
C GLY A 846 -19.91 1.53 -19.03
N GLN A 847 -20.47 2.57 -18.41
CA GLN A 847 -21.54 2.41 -17.42
C GLN A 847 -22.95 2.61 -17.99
N ASN A 848 -23.01 3.06 -19.24
CA ASN A 848 -24.19 3.36 -20.02
C ASN A 848 -24.61 2.16 -20.88
N ASN A 849 -25.56 2.35 -21.81
CA ASN A 849 -26.03 1.23 -22.62
C ASN A 849 -25.22 1.07 -23.90
N ASP A 850 -24.29 0.11 -23.88
CA ASP A 850 -23.46 -0.21 -25.03
C ASP A 850 -24.10 -1.23 -25.95
N THR A 851 -23.86 -1.06 -27.25
CA THR A 851 -24.37 -1.93 -28.30
C THR A 851 -23.26 -2.74 -28.94
N TYR A 852 -23.39 -4.07 -28.94
CA TYR A 852 -22.44 -5.01 -29.50
C TYR A 852 -23.05 -5.75 -30.70
N ASP A 853 -22.48 -5.53 -31.88
CA ASP A 853 -22.83 -6.21 -33.13
C ASP A 853 -21.59 -6.92 -33.70
N ILE A 854 -21.42 -8.17 -33.27
CA ILE A 854 -20.23 -8.96 -33.56
C ILE A 854 -20.57 -10.05 -34.58
N GLU A 855 -20.17 -9.87 -35.82
CA GLU A 855 -20.27 -10.89 -36.87
C GLU A 855 -19.21 -11.99 -36.66
N ASN A 856 -17.96 -11.60 -36.38
CA ASN A 856 -16.84 -12.51 -36.14
C ASN A 856 -16.23 -12.35 -34.74
N GLY A 857 -16.71 -13.16 -33.80
CA GLY A 857 -16.29 -13.15 -32.40
C GLY A 857 -15.01 -13.94 -32.10
N LYS A 858 -14.29 -14.47 -33.11
CA LYS A 858 -13.08 -15.25 -32.87
C LYS A 858 -12.00 -14.41 -32.18
N LYS A 859 -11.56 -14.85 -31.00
CA LYS A 859 -10.64 -14.12 -30.10
C LYS A 859 -11.14 -12.71 -29.73
N VAL A 860 -12.46 -12.47 -29.78
CA VAL A 860 -13.08 -11.27 -29.22
C VAL A 860 -13.61 -11.62 -27.83
N VAL A 861 -13.31 -10.76 -26.86
CA VAL A 861 -13.82 -10.86 -25.50
C VAL A 861 -14.49 -9.54 -25.13
N ILE A 862 -15.74 -9.60 -24.68
CA ILE A 862 -16.54 -8.44 -24.28
C ILE A 862 -16.56 -8.35 -22.75
N TYR A 863 -16.30 -7.18 -22.21
CA TYR A 863 -16.36 -6.85 -20.78
C TYR A 863 -17.32 -5.68 -20.58
N ASP A 864 -18.23 -5.82 -19.63
CA ASP A 864 -19.21 -4.78 -19.28
C ASP A 864 -19.79 -5.06 -17.88
N TYR A 865 -20.52 -4.09 -17.32
CA TYR A 865 -21.25 -4.23 -16.07
C TYR A 865 -22.50 -5.09 -16.26
N ARG A 866 -22.68 -6.10 -15.40
CA ARG A 866 -23.84 -7.00 -15.47
C ARG A 866 -25.14 -6.30 -15.06
N SER A 867 -25.04 -5.40 -14.10
CA SER A 867 -26.15 -4.63 -13.53
C SER A 867 -26.59 -3.45 -14.39
N LYS A 868 -25.90 -3.18 -15.52
CA LYS A 868 -26.24 -2.12 -16.48
C LYS A 868 -26.90 -2.69 -17.73
N ASN A 869 -27.65 -1.82 -18.41
CA ASN A 869 -28.27 -2.17 -19.68
C ASN A 869 -27.19 -2.39 -20.73
N ASN A 870 -27.31 -3.47 -21.48
CA ASN A 870 -26.34 -3.88 -22.50
C ASN A 870 -27.10 -4.47 -23.67
N THR A 871 -26.85 -3.97 -24.89
CA THR A 871 -27.54 -4.40 -26.10
C THR A 871 -26.64 -5.29 -26.95
N LEU A 872 -26.84 -6.61 -26.88
CA LEU A 872 -26.11 -7.58 -27.72
C LEU A 872 -26.95 -7.97 -28.94
N LEU A 873 -26.71 -7.32 -30.10
CA LEU A 873 -27.43 -7.61 -31.35
C LEU A 873 -26.99 -8.94 -31.97
N ASN A 874 -25.67 -9.16 -32.01
CA ASN A 874 -25.04 -10.40 -32.44
C ASN A 874 -23.73 -10.60 -31.65
N SER A 875 -23.39 -11.84 -31.35
CA SER A 875 -22.16 -12.19 -30.64
C SER A 875 -21.12 -12.91 -31.50
N GLY A 876 -21.49 -13.51 -32.63
CA GLY A 876 -20.53 -14.13 -33.55
C GLY A 876 -19.57 -15.15 -32.90
N ASN A 877 -20.00 -15.80 -31.80
CA ASN A 877 -19.18 -16.65 -30.91
C ASN A 877 -18.08 -15.93 -30.09
N ALA A 878 -18.23 -14.63 -29.82
CA ALA A 878 -17.39 -13.90 -28.89
C ALA A 878 -17.60 -14.40 -27.46
N THR A 879 -16.55 -14.29 -26.63
CA THR A 879 -16.68 -14.57 -25.20
C THR A 879 -17.23 -13.35 -24.49
N VAL A 880 -18.38 -13.46 -23.83
CA VAL A 880 -19.02 -12.34 -23.12
C VAL A 880 -18.81 -12.48 -21.61
N HIS A 881 -18.30 -11.42 -20.97
CA HIS A 881 -18.05 -11.33 -19.55
C HIS A 881 -18.72 -10.10 -18.93
N PHE A 882 -20.06 -10.12 -18.86
CA PHE A 882 -20.80 -9.15 -18.07
C PHE A 882 -20.67 -9.48 -16.58
N LYS A 883 -19.94 -8.62 -15.86
CA LYS A 883 -19.60 -8.78 -14.44
C LYS A 883 -19.51 -7.40 -13.78
N ASP A 884 -20.16 -7.25 -12.64
CA ASP A 884 -19.99 -6.06 -11.80
C ASP A 884 -18.64 -6.16 -11.08
N ASP A 885 -17.60 -5.64 -11.75
CA ASP A 885 -16.21 -5.64 -11.29
C ASP A 885 -15.59 -4.31 -11.73
N TYR A 886 -15.51 -3.38 -10.79
CA TYR A 886 -15.17 -1.98 -11.07
C TYR A 886 -13.78 -1.88 -11.70
N ASP A 887 -12.76 -2.49 -11.08
CA ASP A 887 -11.38 -2.45 -11.58
C ASP A 887 -11.22 -3.13 -12.94
N LEU A 888 -12.08 -4.11 -13.27
CA LEU A 888 -12.07 -4.80 -14.55
C LEU A 888 -12.60 -3.90 -15.68
N ASN A 889 -13.74 -3.25 -15.45
CA ASN A 889 -14.49 -2.51 -16.45
C ASN A 889 -14.02 -1.04 -16.57
N GLU A 890 -13.53 -0.45 -15.49
CA GLU A 890 -13.06 0.95 -15.48
C GLU A 890 -11.73 1.10 -16.26
N TYR A 891 -11.65 2.17 -17.05
CA TYR A 891 -10.41 2.58 -17.70
C TYR A 891 -9.54 3.38 -16.75
N HIS A 892 -8.28 2.97 -16.63
CA HIS A 892 -7.26 3.76 -15.96
C HIS A 892 -5.91 3.62 -16.67
N TYR A 893 -5.28 4.74 -17.03
CA TYR A 893 -4.08 4.74 -17.87
C TYR A 893 -2.88 4.02 -17.22
N LYS A 894 -2.79 3.94 -15.89
CA LYS A 894 -1.71 3.19 -15.20
C LYS A 894 -1.95 1.68 -15.10
N LYS A 895 -3.09 1.15 -15.57
CA LYS A 895 -3.44 -0.29 -15.49
C LYS A 895 -2.41 -1.20 -16.20
N THR A 896 -1.68 -0.67 -17.18
CA THR A 896 -0.68 -1.42 -17.97
C THR A 896 0.75 -1.33 -17.48
N SER A 897 1.00 -0.60 -16.39
CA SER A 897 2.33 -0.41 -15.78
C SER A 897 2.99 -1.69 -15.28
N LYS A 898 2.23 -2.77 -15.11
CA LYS A 898 2.76 -4.00 -14.53
C LYS A 898 3.34 -4.88 -15.64
N TYR A 899 4.65 -5.13 -15.57
CA TYR A 899 5.32 -6.05 -16.48
C TYR A 899 5.48 -7.45 -15.92
N SER A 900 5.45 -8.42 -16.83
CA SER A 900 5.84 -9.79 -16.51
C SER A 900 7.30 -9.83 -16.07
N ALA A 901 7.62 -10.47 -14.97
CA ALA A 901 8.93 -10.38 -14.34
C ALA A 901 9.41 -11.74 -13.86
N PHE A 902 10.71 -12.01 -14.03
CA PHE A 902 11.39 -13.15 -13.42
C PHE A 902 12.23 -12.67 -12.23
N MET A 903 12.20 -13.40 -11.12
CA MET A 903 12.95 -13.13 -9.90
C MET A 903 13.52 -14.44 -9.33
N GLY A 904 14.72 -14.38 -8.75
CA GLY A 904 15.34 -15.52 -8.07
C GLY A 904 16.00 -15.10 -6.76
N LEU A 905 15.72 -15.79 -5.65
CA LEU A 905 16.25 -15.52 -4.31
C LEU A 905 16.85 -16.78 -3.67
N PRO A 906 18.02 -16.69 -3.01
CA PRO A 906 18.60 -17.81 -2.27
C PRO A 906 17.98 -17.93 -0.86
N SER A 907 18.14 -19.09 -0.23
CA SER A 907 17.79 -19.36 1.17
C SER A 907 18.78 -20.33 1.80
N ILE A 908 18.96 -20.24 3.13
CA ILE A 908 19.82 -21.14 3.90
C ILE A 908 19.15 -21.48 5.23
N GLY A 909 19.30 -22.72 5.69
CA GLY A 909 18.79 -23.18 6.98
C GLY A 909 19.64 -24.29 7.56
N TYR A 910 19.40 -24.60 8.83
CA TYR A 910 20.02 -25.72 9.53
C TYR A 910 19.10 -26.30 10.61
N ASN A 911 19.03 -27.63 10.67
CA ASN A 911 18.58 -28.36 11.85
C ASN A 911 19.33 -29.72 11.92
N PRO A 912 19.29 -30.47 13.04
CA PRO A 912 20.09 -31.69 13.17
C PRO A 912 19.69 -32.81 12.20
N ASP A 913 18.42 -32.90 11.82
CA ASP A 913 17.92 -33.93 10.91
C ASP A 913 18.34 -33.67 9.45
N ASP A 914 18.29 -32.41 9.02
CA ASP A 914 18.57 -31.96 7.65
C ASP A 914 20.04 -31.58 7.40
N GLY A 915 20.78 -31.28 8.47
CA GLY A 915 22.09 -30.64 8.39
C GLY A 915 21.98 -29.22 7.83
N ILE A 916 22.97 -28.78 7.06
CA ILE A 916 22.86 -27.53 6.31
C ILE A 916 21.88 -27.74 5.16
N LYS A 917 20.99 -26.78 4.95
CA LYS A 917 20.04 -26.71 3.84
C LYS A 917 20.37 -25.49 2.98
N LEU A 918 20.59 -25.68 1.69
CA LEU A 918 20.71 -24.59 0.71
C LEU A 918 19.53 -24.65 -0.24
N GLY A 919 18.86 -23.52 -0.47
CA GLY A 919 17.72 -23.46 -1.36
C GLY A 919 17.72 -22.25 -2.29
N VAL A 920 17.00 -22.38 -3.41
CA VAL A 920 16.74 -21.30 -4.37
C VAL A 920 15.24 -21.24 -4.66
N GLY A 921 14.66 -20.05 -4.59
CA GLY A 921 13.31 -19.75 -5.03
C GLY A 921 13.34 -18.91 -6.30
N LEU A 922 12.77 -19.41 -7.39
CA LEU A 922 12.57 -18.72 -8.66
C LEU A 922 11.09 -18.40 -8.84
N SER A 923 10.76 -17.25 -9.39
CA SER A 923 9.37 -16.90 -9.72
C SER A 923 9.27 -16.13 -11.02
N TYR A 924 8.28 -16.48 -11.85
CA TYR A 924 7.86 -15.74 -13.02
C TYR A 924 6.42 -15.25 -12.85
N THR A 925 6.25 -13.94 -12.75
CA THR A 925 4.94 -13.27 -12.67
C THR A 925 4.55 -12.80 -14.07
N TYR A 926 3.34 -13.10 -14.52
CA TYR A 926 2.77 -12.65 -15.79
C TYR A 926 1.66 -11.61 -15.58
N GLN A 927 1.73 -10.51 -16.33
CA GLN A 927 0.81 -9.37 -16.22
C GLN A 927 0.01 -9.19 -17.52
N GLY A 928 -1.27 -9.58 -17.46
CA GLY A 928 -2.25 -9.51 -18.54
C GLY A 928 -3.31 -8.43 -18.30
N PHE A 929 -4.54 -8.68 -18.75
CA PHE A 929 -5.69 -7.77 -18.59
C PHE A 929 -6.29 -7.80 -17.18
N LYS A 930 -6.48 -9.00 -16.62
CA LYS A 930 -6.96 -9.19 -15.24
C LYS A 930 -5.76 -9.24 -14.30
N THR A 931 -5.55 -8.21 -13.50
CA THR A 931 -4.42 -8.11 -12.59
C THR A 931 -4.89 -7.77 -11.18
N ASP A 932 -4.86 -8.72 -10.25
CA ASP A 932 -4.89 -8.35 -8.82
C ASP A 932 -4.34 -9.45 -7.90
N PRO A 933 -3.03 -9.49 -7.56
CA PRO A 933 -1.96 -8.57 -7.98
C PRO A 933 -1.29 -8.93 -9.32
N PHE A 934 -1.63 -10.07 -9.93
CA PHE A 934 -1.10 -10.56 -11.22
C PHE A 934 -2.13 -11.41 -11.97
N THR A 935 -1.90 -11.71 -13.26
CA THR A 935 -2.75 -12.63 -14.04
C THR A 935 -2.36 -14.08 -13.78
N SER A 936 -1.06 -14.38 -13.81
CA SER A 936 -0.55 -15.66 -13.32
C SER A 936 0.82 -15.50 -12.68
N LYS A 937 1.18 -16.42 -11.79
CA LYS A 937 2.50 -16.49 -11.18
C LYS A 937 2.94 -17.94 -11.12
N HIS A 938 4.17 -18.20 -11.57
CA HIS A 938 4.83 -19.49 -11.48
C HIS A 938 5.97 -19.36 -10.48
N SER A 939 6.07 -20.25 -9.52
CA SER A 939 7.09 -20.27 -8.49
C SER A 939 7.73 -21.65 -8.44
N PHE A 940 9.05 -21.71 -8.43
CA PHE A 940 9.84 -22.93 -8.30
C PHE A 940 10.75 -22.78 -7.09
N LYS A 941 10.76 -23.77 -6.19
CA LYS A 941 11.68 -23.79 -5.05
C LYS A 941 12.45 -25.10 -5.06
N GLY A 942 13.76 -25.03 -5.02
CA GLY A 942 14.63 -26.20 -4.87
C GLY A 942 15.43 -26.10 -3.58
N ASN A 943 15.49 -27.18 -2.81
CA ASN A 943 16.32 -27.32 -1.62
C ASN A 943 17.27 -28.51 -1.77
N TYR A 944 18.49 -28.35 -1.28
CA TYR A 944 19.48 -29.42 -1.13
C TYR A 944 19.83 -29.58 0.35
N TYR A 945 19.79 -30.83 0.83
CA TYR A 945 20.00 -31.22 2.22
C TYR A 945 21.34 -31.93 2.39
N PHE A 946 22.29 -31.32 3.10
CA PHE A 946 23.66 -31.86 3.21
C PHE A 946 23.74 -33.11 4.10
N ALA A 947 22.82 -33.32 5.05
CA ALA A 947 22.87 -34.50 5.92
C ALA A 947 22.43 -35.80 5.24
N THR A 948 21.66 -35.71 4.15
CA THR A 948 21.12 -36.88 3.43
C THR A 948 21.46 -36.88 1.94
N GLU A 949 22.05 -35.79 1.42
CA GLU A 949 22.33 -35.58 0.00
C GLU A 949 21.06 -35.61 -0.87
N GLY A 950 19.91 -35.28 -0.28
CA GLY A 950 18.61 -35.24 -0.95
C GLY A 950 18.28 -33.88 -1.54
N PHE A 951 17.54 -33.88 -2.65
CA PHE A 951 16.87 -32.70 -3.20
C PHE A 951 15.36 -32.76 -2.96
N GLU A 952 14.77 -31.58 -2.76
CA GLU A 952 13.33 -31.36 -2.66
C GLU A 952 12.96 -30.18 -3.55
N LEU A 953 12.07 -30.43 -4.50
CA LEU A 953 11.64 -29.49 -5.52
C LEU A 953 10.14 -29.23 -5.40
N PHE A 954 9.77 -27.96 -5.42
CA PHE A 954 8.39 -27.50 -5.46
C PHE A 954 8.16 -26.67 -6.69
N TYR A 955 7.00 -26.84 -7.31
CA TYR A 955 6.47 -25.94 -8.31
C TYR A 955 5.04 -25.55 -7.94
N ASN A 956 4.75 -24.26 -7.93
CA ASN A 956 3.43 -23.70 -7.69
C ASN A 956 3.12 -22.74 -8.84
N SER A 957 1.99 -22.92 -9.53
CA SER A 957 1.45 -21.90 -10.43
C SER A 957 0.08 -21.45 -9.98
N ILE A 958 -0.17 -20.14 -10.01
CA ILE A 958 -1.44 -19.51 -9.65
C ILE A 958 -1.95 -18.77 -10.89
N PHE A 959 -3.20 -19.01 -11.26
CA PHE A 959 -3.93 -18.28 -12.30
C PHE A 959 -5.09 -17.53 -11.64
N THR A 960 -5.00 -16.20 -11.59
CA THR A 960 -5.92 -15.35 -10.86
C THR A 960 -7.26 -15.24 -11.58
N GLN A 961 -8.36 -15.51 -10.86
CA GLN A 961 -9.74 -15.36 -11.36
C GLN A 961 -9.95 -15.99 -12.75
N LEU A 962 -9.33 -17.15 -12.98
CA LEU A 962 -9.44 -17.88 -14.24
C LEU A 962 -10.87 -18.39 -14.45
N LEU A 963 -11.56 -18.76 -13.35
CA LEU A 963 -12.93 -19.28 -13.35
C LEU A 963 -13.82 -18.41 -12.43
N GLY A 964 -14.31 -17.29 -12.96
CA GLY A 964 -15.10 -16.34 -12.16
C GLY A 964 -14.26 -15.72 -11.04
N ASN A 965 -14.69 -15.88 -9.78
CA ASN A 965 -13.94 -15.40 -8.60
C ASN A 965 -12.96 -16.47 -8.04
N TRP A 966 -12.77 -17.59 -8.75
CA TRP A 966 -11.85 -18.65 -8.36
C TRP A 966 -10.52 -18.54 -9.11
N ASN A 967 -9.45 -18.60 -8.34
CA ASN A 967 -8.11 -18.87 -8.82
C ASN A 967 -7.97 -20.37 -9.11
N VAL A 968 -7.18 -20.70 -10.13
CA VAL A 968 -6.73 -22.07 -10.37
C VAL A 968 -5.28 -22.13 -9.97
N GLU A 969 -4.92 -23.05 -9.08
CA GLU A 969 -3.53 -23.30 -8.69
C GLU A 969 -3.10 -24.70 -9.08
N ILE A 970 -1.82 -24.89 -9.37
CA ILE A 970 -1.22 -26.21 -9.62
C ILE A 970 0.00 -26.30 -8.73
N ASN A 971 -0.02 -27.24 -7.80
CA ASN A 971 1.11 -27.57 -6.94
C ASN A 971 1.73 -28.89 -7.40
N ALA A 972 3.05 -28.92 -7.54
CA ALA A 972 3.81 -30.14 -7.75
C ALA A 972 4.96 -30.20 -6.73
N HIS A 973 5.17 -31.38 -6.17
CA HIS A 973 6.21 -31.66 -5.18
C HIS A 973 6.97 -32.91 -5.61
N TYR A 974 8.29 -32.80 -5.65
CA TYR A 974 9.18 -33.91 -5.99
C TYR A 974 10.34 -33.99 -5.01
N THR A 975 10.63 -35.19 -4.52
CA THR A 975 11.83 -35.48 -3.73
C THR A 975 12.66 -36.56 -4.43
N THR A 976 13.99 -36.46 -4.33
CA THR A 976 14.89 -37.51 -4.84
C THR A 976 14.95 -38.72 -3.89
N PRO A 977 15.42 -39.89 -4.33
CA PRO A 977 15.63 -41.06 -3.46
C PRO A 977 16.42 -40.79 -2.17
N ASN A 978 17.36 -39.84 -2.19
CA ASN A 978 18.18 -39.48 -1.03
C ASN A 978 17.49 -38.50 -0.05
N PHE A 979 16.31 -37.97 -0.39
CA PHE A 979 15.50 -37.23 0.58
C PHE A 979 15.03 -38.20 1.67
N SER A 980 15.05 -37.75 2.93
CA SER A 980 14.68 -38.62 4.05
C SER A 980 13.67 -37.96 4.98
N ILE A 981 12.76 -38.78 5.49
CA ILE A 981 11.98 -38.49 6.70
C ILE A 981 12.48 -39.39 7.83
N ASN A 982 11.96 -39.24 9.05
CA ASN A 982 12.27 -40.18 10.12
C ASN A 982 11.08 -41.10 10.46
N TYR A 983 11.39 -42.27 11.02
CA TYR A 983 10.42 -43.22 11.58
C TYR A 983 11.00 -43.88 12.84
N PHE A 984 10.28 -43.79 13.96
CA PHE A 984 10.67 -44.34 15.27
C PHE A 984 9.74 -45.45 15.77
N GLY A 985 8.74 -45.85 14.98
CA GLY A 985 7.70 -46.81 15.37
C GLY A 985 6.31 -46.19 15.42
N TYR A 986 5.28 -47.04 15.55
CA TYR A 986 3.93 -46.58 15.87
C TYR A 986 3.77 -46.38 17.38
N GLY A 987 3.07 -45.32 17.77
CA GLY A 987 2.71 -45.04 19.16
C GLY A 987 3.37 -43.81 19.77
N ASN A 988 2.89 -43.49 20.96
CA ASN A 988 3.26 -42.30 21.72
C ASN A 988 4.48 -42.52 22.63
N GLU A 989 4.82 -43.77 22.96
CA GLU A 989 5.93 -44.12 23.87
C GLU A 989 7.14 -44.78 23.18
N THR A 990 7.27 -44.57 21.86
CA THR A 990 8.43 -45.06 21.09
C THR A 990 9.74 -44.52 21.63
N LYS A 991 10.79 -45.35 21.63
CA LYS A 991 12.12 -45.00 22.16
C LYS A 991 13.02 -44.40 21.08
N ASN A 992 13.85 -43.43 21.47
CA ASN A 992 14.93 -42.92 20.65
C ASN A 992 16.24 -43.64 21.01
N PHE A 993 16.87 -44.30 20.03
CA PHE A 993 18.12 -45.06 20.22
C PHE A 993 19.31 -44.41 19.51
N ASP A 994 19.25 -43.11 19.25
CA ASP A 994 20.31 -42.37 18.54
C ASP A 994 21.69 -42.50 19.23
N ASP A 995 21.73 -42.57 20.57
CA ASP A 995 22.99 -42.76 21.33
C ASP A 995 23.67 -44.13 21.08
N ILE A 996 22.92 -45.12 20.60
CA ILE A 996 23.39 -46.49 20.36
C ILE A 996 23.65 -46.73 18.87
N PHE A 997 22.70 -46.37 18.01
CA PHE A 997 22.71 -46.70 16.58
C PHE A 997 22.97 -45.49 15.66
N GLY A 998 23.04 -44.29 16.22
CA GLY A 998 23.14 -43.04 15.49
C GLY A 998 21.84 -42.61 14.82
N MET A 999 21.74 -41.33 14.46
CA MET A 999 20.53 -40.73 13.88
C MET A 999 20.03 -41.41 12.60
N ASN A 1000 20.98 -41.97 11.85
CA ASN A 1000 20.73 -42.64 10.58
C ASN A 1000 19.82 -43.87 10.75
N TYR A 1001 19.84 -44.55 11.89
CA TYR A 1001 19.02 -45.73 12.15
C TYR A 1001 17.52 -45.49 11.92
N ASN A 1002 17.03 -44.30 12.28
CA ASN A 1002 15.63 -43.90 12.16
C ASN A 1002 15.31 -43.15 10.85
N ARG A 1003 16.30 -42.89 9.99
CA ARG A 1003 16.08 -42.18 8.71
C ARG A 1003 15.56 -43.13 7.64
N VAL A 1004 14.48 -42.70 7.00
CA VAL A 1004 13.80 -43.41 5.91
C VAL A 1004 13.94 -42.59 4.64
N LYS A 1005 14.68 -43.14 3.68
CA LYS A 1005 14.80 -42.58 2.34
C LYS A 1005 13.50 -42.75 1.57
N ILE A 1006 12.95 -41.64 1.09
CA ILE A 1006 11.63 -41.59 0.47
C ILE A 1006 11.62 -40.65 -0.73
N GLN A 1007 11.31 -41.22 -1.89
CA GLN A 1007 11.03 -40.48 -3.11
C GLN A 1007 9.52 -40.26 -3.21
N THR A 1008 9.12 -39.01 -3.40
CA THR A 1008 7.72 -38.61 -3.57
C THR A 1008 7.56 -37.81 -4.85
N PHE A 1009 6.51 -38.08 -5.61
CA PHE A 1009 6.05 -37.20 -6.68
C PHE A 1009 4.55 -36.94 -6.51
N LYS A 1010 4.16 -35.71 -6.19
CA LYS A 1010 2.77 -35.29 -6.00
C LYS A 1010 2.42 -34.18 -6.98
N ILE A 1011 1.26 -34.27 -7.62
CA ILE A 1011 0.62 -33.17 -8.36
C ILE A 1011 -0.78 -32.93 -7.82
N ALA A 1012 -1.09 -31.67 -7.52
CA ALA A 1012 -2.29 -31.24 -6.83
C ALA A 1012 -2.82 -29.93 -7.43
N PRO A 1013 -3.62 -29.99 -8.51
CA PRO A 1013 -4.38 -28.84 -8.97
C PRO A 1013 -5.48 -28.48 -7.97
N SER A 1014 -5.78 -27.19 -7.82
CA SER A 1014 -6.79 -26.71 -6.88
C SER A 1014 -7.58 -25.52 -7.39
N PHE A 1015 -8.85 -25.44 -7.00
CA PHE A 1015 -9.69 -24.25 -7.15
C PHE A 1015 -9.67 -23.49 -5.83
N LYS A 1016 -9.22 -22.24 -5.83
CA LYS A 1016 -9.04 -21.43 -4.62
C LYS A 1016 -9.75 -20.08 -4.74
N ARG A 1017 -10.55 -19.71 -3.76
CA ARG A 1017 -11.17 -18.39 -3.64
C ARG A 1017 -10.63 -17.69 -2.41
N ILE A 1018 -10.18 -16.44 -2.58
CA ILE A 1018 -9.75 -15.54 -1.50
C ILE A 1018 -10.73 -14.37 -1.45
N GLU A 1019 -11.30 -14.10 -0.29
CA GLU A 1019 -12.22 -12.98 -0.07
C GLU A 1019 -11.49 -11.77 0.52
N LYS A 1020 -12.05 -10.56 0.32
CA LYS A 1020 -11.51 -9.29 0.84
C LYS A 1020 -11.34 -9.29 2.36
N THR A 1021 -12.17 -10.04 3.07
CA THR A 1021 -12.14 -10.24 4.53
C THR A 1021 -10.97 -11.12 5.01
N GLY A 1022 -10.30 -11.85 4.11
CA GLY A 1022 -9.20 -12.75 4.46
C GLY A 1022 -9.57 -14.24 4.55
N ASN A 1023 -10.82 -14.60 4.21
CA ASN A 1023 -11.22 -16.00 4.06
C ASN A 1023 -10.58 -16.62 2.81
N GLU A 1024 -10.10 -17.86 2.95
CA GLU A 1024 -9.60 -18.72 1.88
C GLU A 1024 -10.43 -20.01 1.86
N ILE A 1025 -10.96 -20.38 0.69
CA ILE A 1025 -11.61 -21.66 0.46
C ILE A 1025 -10.91 -22.34 -0.71
N SER A 1026 -10.53 -23.61 -0.57
CA SER A 1026 -9.92 -24.37 -1.66
C SER A 1026 -10.38 -25.82 -1.75
N PHE A 1027 -10.52 -26.31 -2.98
CA PHE A 1027 -10.77 -27.71 -3.33
C PHE A 1027 -9.62 -28.26 -4.17
N THR A 1028 -9.03 -29.38 -3.77
CA THR A 1028 -7.74 -29.86 -4.29
C THR A 1028 -7.75 -31.36 -4.57
N PRO A 1029 -8.08 -31.82 -5.78
CA PRO A 1029 -7.73 -33.18 -6.21
C PRO A 1029 -6.20 -33.35 -6.32
N PHE A 1030 -5.70 -34.56 -6.12
CA PHE A 1030 -4.29 -34.87 -6.29
C PHE A 1030 -4.01 -36.32 -6.70
N ILE A 1031 -2.83 -36.53 -7.28
CA ILE A 1031 -2.19 -37.84 -7.48
C ILE A 1031 -0.81 -37.77 -6.83
N GLU A 1032 -0.40 -38.86 -6.18
CA GLU A 1032 0.85 -38.95 -5.42
C GLU A 1032 1.47 -40.34 -5.61
N ASN A 1033 2.75 -40.38 -5.95
CA ASN A 1033 3.55 -41.59 -6.01
C ASN A 1033 4.60 -41.54 -4.91
N ILE A 1034 4.81 -42.67 -4.22
CA ILE A 1034 5.76 -42.79 -3.11
C ILE A 1034 6.57 -44.08 -3.29
N GLU A 1035 7.88 -43.96 -3.14
CA GLU A 1035 8.82 -45.08 -3.15
C GLU A 1035 9.74 -44.95 -1.93
N VAL A 1036 9.81 -46.03 -1.13
CA VAL A 1036 10.62 -46.10 0.09
C VAL A 1036 11.77 -47.07 -0.13
N GLU A 1037 13.00 -46.65 0.16
CA GLU A 1037 14.17 -47.51 0.02
C GLU A 1037 14.31 -48.46 1.23
N GLY A 1038 14.25 -49.77 0.98
CA GLY A 1038 14.38 -50.81 2.00
C GLY A 1038 15.83 -51.11 2.40
N ILE A 1039 16.48 -50.18 3.11
CA ILE A 1039 17.86 -50.37 3.59
C ILE A 1039 17.86 -51.29 4.83
N THR A 1040 18.69 -52.35 4.82
CA THR A 1040 18.61 -53.47 5.79
C THR A 1040 19.03 -53.15 7.21
N ASP A 1041 19.81 -52.09 7.44
CA ASP A 1041 20.29 -51.66 8.77
C ASP A 1041 19.46 -50.51 9.39
N ARG A 1042 18.30 -50.20 8.80
CA ARG A 1042 17.39 -49.15 9.26
C ARG A 1042 16.22 -49.71 10.05
N PHE A 1043 15.74 -48.95 11.04
CA PHE A 1043 14.60 -49.33 11.88
C PHE A 1043 13.37 -49.71 11.06
N ILE A 1044 13.10 -48.98 9.97
CA ILE A 1044 11.97 -49.24 9.06
C ILE A 1044 11.97 -50.65 8.45
N ASN A 1045 13.15 -51.26 8.24
CA ASN A 1045 13.28 -52.57 7.59
C ASN A 1045 13.39 -53.73 8.59
N VAL A 1046 13.82 -53.45 9.83
CA VAL A 1046 13.89 -54.47 10.90
C VAL A 1046 12.64 -54.51 11.78
N SER A 1047 11.77 -53.49 11.71
CA SER A 1047 10.51 -53.46 12.45
C SER A 1047 9.51 -54.47 11.90
N THR A 1048 8.90 -55.26 12.80
CA THR A 1048 7.83 -56.19 12.45
C THR A 1048 6.47 -55.51 12.27
N GLU A 1049 6.36 -54.21 12.58
CA GLU A 1049 5.13 -53.42 12.48
C GLU A 1049 4.89 -52.90 11.06
N ILE A 1050 5.92 -52.89 10.21
CA ILE A 1050 5.85 -52.35 8.86
C ILE A 1050 5.42 -53.44 7.88
N ASN A 1051 4.39 -53.14 7.08
CA ASN A 1051 4.00 -54.01 5.98
C ASN A 1051 5.05 -53.91 4.85
N PRO A 1052 5.67 -55.01 4.37
CA PRO A 1052 6.70 -54.97 3.33
C PRO A 1052 6.29 -54.26 2.04
N ARG A 1053 4.99 -54.15 1.75
CA ARG A 1053 4.47 -53.43 0.59
C ARG A 1053 4.89 -51.96 0.54
N VAL A 1054 5.26 -51.32 1.66
CA VAL A 1054 5.70 -49.92 1.66
C VAL A 1054 6.98 -49.70 0.86
N PHE A 1055 7.77 -50.77 0.67
CA PHE A 1055 9.00 -50.75 -0.15
C PHE A 1055 8.70 -50.99 -1.65
N GLU A 1056 7.47 -51.31 -2.02
CA GLU A 1056 7.02 -51.33 -3.40
C GLU A 1056 6.56 -49.93 -3.82
N TYR A 1057 6.60 -49.63 -5.12
CA TYR A 1057 6.11 -48.38 -5.68
C TYR A 1057 4.61 -48.18 -5.40
N GLN A 1058 4.26 -47.22 -4.55
CA GLN A 1058 2.88 -46.96 -4.14
C GLN A 1058 2.29 -45.76 -4.90
N GLN A 1059 1.08 -45.92 -5.44
CA GLN A 1059 0.35 -44.85 -6.12
C GLN A 1059 -0.94 -44.52 -5.38
N PHE A 1060 -1.19 -43.24 -5.17
CA PHE A 1060 -2.36 -42.71 -4.48
C PHE A 1060 -3.06 -41.64 -5.31
N ALA A 1061 -4.36 -41.54 -5.13
CA ALA A 1061 -5.15 -40.39 -5.57
C ALA A 1061 -6.05 -39.92 -4.42
N GLY A 1062 -6.48 -38.67 -4.47
CA GLY A 1062 -7.33 -38.13 -3.43
C GLY A 1062 -7.92 -36.78 -3.76
N ALA A 1063 -8.70 -36.26 -2.82
CA ALA A 1063 -9.28 -34.93 -2.88
C ALA A 1063 -9.31 -34.30 -1.50
N GLY A 1064 -8.98 -33.01 -1.46
CA GLY A 1064 -8.95 -32.19 -0.26
C GLY A 1064 -9.91 -31.01 -0.32
N PHE A 1065 -10.44 -30.64 0.84
CA PHE A 1065 -11.11 -29.37 1.09
C PHE A 1065 -10.34 -28.63 2.17
N LYS A 1066 -10.14 -27.31 2.01
CA LYS A 1066 -9.54 -26.45 3.02
C LYS A 1066 -10.30 -25.13 3.13
N TYR A 1067 -10.56 -24.73 4.37
CA TYR A 1067 -10.93 -23.37 4.74
C TYR A 1067 -9.82 -22.77 5.60
N ALA A 1068 -9.41 -21.54 5.31
CA ALA A 1068 -8.44 -20.82 6.13
C ALA A 1068 -8.84 -19.35 6.30
N PHE A 1069 -8.40 -18.77 7.41
CA PHE A 1069 -8.59 -17.38 7.75
C PHE A 1069 -7.32 -16.89 8.44
N GLU A 1070 -6.78 -15.76 7.99
CA GLU A 1070 -5.67 -15.08 8.66
C GLU A 1070 -5.94 -13.59 8.77
N ASN A 1071 -5.65 -13.01 9.93
CA ASN A 1071 -5.61 -11.57 10.12
C ASN A 1071 -4.55 -11.18 11.16
N TYR A 1072 -3.59 -10.35 10.75
CA TYR A 1072 -2.44 -9.94 11.57
C TYR A 1072 -2.13 -8.46 11.35
N ASP A 1073 -1.67 -7.79 12.41
CA ASP A 1073 -1.20 -6.41 12.32
C ASP A 1073 0.11 -6.27 11.52
N SER A 1074 1.03 -7.23 11.62
CA SER A 1074 2.21 -7.45 10.77
C SER A 1074 2.38 -8.94 10.50
N LYS A 1075 2.83 -9.33 9.29
CA LYS A 1075 2.99 -10.74 8.92
C LYS A 1075 4.29 -11.35 9.48
N ALA A 1076 5.43 -10.67 9.39
CA ALA A 1076 6.70 -11.24 9.84
C ALA A 1076 6.92 -11.13 11.35
N ASN A 1077 6.33 -10.13 12.02
CA ASN A 1077 6.35 -10.03 13.49
C ASN A 1077 4.97 -9.61 14.05
N PRO A 1078 3.99 -10.53 14.10
CA PRO A 1078 2.65 -10.22 14.58
C PRO A 1078 2.64 -9.85 16.06
N GLY A 1079 2.09 -8.68 16.39
CA GLY A 1079 1.82 -8.26 17.76
C GLY A 1079 0.36 -8.48 18.18
N LEU A 1080 -0.55 -8.50 17.22
CA LEU A 1080 -1.96 -8.84 17.41
C LEU A 1080 -2.49 -9.55 16.16
N GLY A 1081 -3.16 -10.68 16.33
CA GLY A 1081 -3.84 -11.34 15.23
C GLY A 1081 -4.24 -12.78 15.51
N ILE A 1082 -4.83 -13.40 14.51
CA ILE A 1082 -5.36 -14.76 14.54
C ILE A 1082 -5.09 -15.46 13.20
N THR A 1083 -4.84 -16.76 13.27
CA THR A 1083 -4.96 -17.66 12.12
C THR A 1083 -5.81 -18.85 12.49
N PHE A 1084 -6.63 -19.29 11.56
CA PHE A 1084 -7.39 -20.51 11.67
C PHE A 1084 -7.34 -21.23 10.32
N ALA A 1085 -7.11 -22.53 10.34
CA ALA A 1085 -7.37 -23.35 9.18
C ALA A 1085 -7.99 -24.67 9.57
N PHE A 1086 -8.79 -25.19 8.66
CA PHE A 1086 -9.41 -26.48 8.70
C PHE A 1086 -9.24 -27.12 7.32
N SER A 1087 -8.72 -28.34 7.28
CA SER A 1087 -8.62 -29.12 6.05
C SER A 1087 -9.03 -30.56 6.29
N THR A 1088 -9.67 -31.15 5.31
CA THR A 1088 -9.99 -32.58 5.28
C THR A 1088 -9.56 -33.12 3.92
N GLU A 1089 -8.90 -34.27 3.91
CA GLU A 1089 -8.55 -34.94 2.66
C GLU A 1089 -8.91 -36.43 2.73
N TRP A 1090 -9.46 -36.93 1.64
CA TRP A 1090 -9.63 -38.35 1.38
C TRP A 1090 -8.53 -38.82 0.43
N LYS A 1091 -7.89 -39.95 0.75
CA LYS A 1091 -6.81 -40.56 -0.03
C LYS A 1091 -7.10 -42.05 -0.22
N THR A 1092 -6.85 -42.56 -1.42
CA THR A 1092 -6.97 -43.98 -1.77
C THR A 1092 -5.74 -44.47 -2.53
N ASN A 1093 -5.35 -45.72 -2.32
CA ASN A 1093 -4.35 -46.38 -3.16
C ASN A 1093 -4.97 -46.81 -4.50
N LEU A 1094 -4.27 -46.57 -5.61
CA LEU A 1094 -4.79 -46.84 -6.96
C LEU A 1094 -4.72 -48.33 -7.34
N SER A 1095 -3.82 -49.10 -6.75
CA SER A 1095 -3.70 -50.54 -6.98
C SER A 1095 -4.65 -51.34 -6.09
N ASP A 1096 -5.01 -50.81 -4.92
CA ASP A 1096 -5.99 -51.40 -4.01
C ASP A 1096 -6.85 -50.31 -3.35
N ILE A 1097 -8.00 -50.03 -3.97
CA ILE A 1097 -8.93 -48.97 -3.56
C ILE A 1097 -9.55 -49.19 -2.18
N LYS A 1098 -9.48 -50.40 -1.61
CA LYS A 1098 -9.95 -50.67 -0.24
C LYS A 1098 -9.02 -50.03 0.79
N ARG A 1099 -7.76 -49.77 0.42
CA ARG A 1099 -6.81 -48.97 1.21
C ARG A 1099 -7.08 -47.49 0.97
N ASN A 1100 -8.12 -47.00 1.61
CA ASN A 1100 -8.44 -45.58 1.62
C ASN A 1100 -8.73 -45.10 3.03
N PHE A 1101 -8.43 -43.84 3.26
CA PHE A 1101 -8.64 -43.17 4.53
C PHE A 1101 -8.99 -41.71 4.31
N THR A 1102 -9.65 -41.14 5.31
CA THR A 1102 -9.88 -39.71 5.40
C THR A 1102 -9.12 -39.21 6.61
N TYR A 1103 -8.57 -38.00 6.51
CA TYR A 1103 -8.00 -37.33 7.66
C TYR A 1103 -8.43 -35.87 7.70
N LEU A 1104 -8.45 -35.34 8.92
CA LEU A 1104 -8.75 -33.95 9.23
C LEU A 1104 -7.51 -33.33 9.87
N GLU A 1105 -7.15 -32.14 9.44
CA GLU A 1105 -6.14 -31.28 10.05
C GLU A 1105 -6.76 -29.91 10.36
N SER A 1106 -6.45 -29.36 11.53
CA SER A 1106 -6.85 -27.99 11.85
C SER A 1106 -5.79 -27.31 12.70
N HIS A 1107 -5.64 -26.00 12.54
CA HIS A 1107 -4.82 -25.20 13.43
C HIS A 1107 -5.51 -23.89 13.79
N LEU A 1108 -5.20 -23.38 14.97
CA LEU A 1108 -5.67 -22.12 15.51
C LEU A 1108 -4.52 -21.42 16.20
N GLY A 1109 -4.15 -20.24 15.74
CA GLY A 1109 -3.08 -19.44 16.30
C GLY A 1109 -3.55 -18.05 16.72
N PHE A 1110 -2.98 -17.53 17.81
CA PHE A 1110 -3.22 -16.17 18.29
C PHE A 1110 -1.88 -15.48 18.56
N SER A 1111 -1.80 -14.20 18.24
CA SER A 1111 -0.78 -13.29 18.77
C SER A 1111 -1.49 -12.19 19.53
N HIS A 1112 -1.07 -11.94 20.77
CA HIS A 1112 -1.67 -10.89 21.61
C HIS A 1112 -0.59 -10.16 22.40
N LYS A 1113 -0.45 -8.87 22.12
CA LYS A 1113 0.39 -7.94 22.89
C LYS A 1113 -0.08 -7.88 24.35
N LEU A 1114 0.83 -8.13 25.28
CA LEU A 1114 0.59 -8.02 26.71
C LEU A 1114 0.88 -6.60 27.23
N THR A 1115 1.65 -5.81 26.47
CA THR A 1115 1.95 -4.41 26.76
C THR A 1115 1.40 -3.50 25.67
N ALA A 1116 1.01 -2.27 26.04
CA ALA A 1116 0.44 -1.29 25.09
C ALA A 1116 1.42 -0.95 23.95
N ASP A 1117 2.73 -0.96 24.23
CA ASP A 1117 3.84 -0.69 23.31
C ASP A 1117 4.27 -1.89 22.44
N LYS A 1118 3.56 -3.02 22.53
CA LYS A 1118 3.86 -4.27 21.81
C LYS A 1118 5.23 -4.88 22.13
N LYS A 1119 5.94 -4.46 23.19
CA LYS A 1119 7.24 -5.06 23.52
C LYS A 1119 7.14 -6.51 23.96
N VAL A 1120 6.06 -6.86 24.66
CA VAL A 1120 5.82 -8.24 25.11
C VAL A 1120 4.61 -8.79 24.38
N VAL A 1121 4.79 -9.90 23.67
CA VAL A 1121 3.74 -10.57 22.89
C VAL A 1121 3.65 -12.02 23.31
N LEU A 1122 2.44 -12.48 23.62
CA LEU A 1122 2.14 -13.89 23.75
C LEU A 1122 1.64 -14.40 22.40
N ALA A 1123 2.35 -15.36 21.81
CA ALA A 1123 1.95 -16.05 20.59
C ALA A 1123 1.69 -17.52 20.90
N THR A 1124 0.53 -18.05 20.52
CA THR A 1124 0.20 -19.47 20.72
C THR A 1124 -0.31 -20.07 19.42
N LEU A 1125 0.04 -21.31 19.13
CA LEU A 1125 -0.44 -22.09 17.99
C LEU A 1125 -0.90 -23.45 18.48
N LEU A 1126 -2.12 -23.83 18.13
CA LEU A 1126 -2.71 -25.14 18.36
C LEU A 1126 -2.84 -25.84 17.02
N LYS A 1127 -2.51 -27.12 16.94
CA LYS A 1127 -2.66 -27.95 15.73
C LYS A 1127 -3.18 -29.32 16.13
N VAL A 1128 -4.12 -29.83 15.35
CA VAL A 1128 -4.71 -31.17 15.50
C VAL A 1128 -4.70 -31.89 14.17
N LYS A 1129 -4.47 -33.20 14.23
CA LYS A 1129 -4.62 -34.11 13.10
C LYS A 1129 -5.32 -35.38 13.57
N LYS A 1130 -6.30 -35.87 12.81
CA LYS A 1130 -6.94 -37.17 13.05
C LYS A 1130 -7.17 -37.89 11.73
N ILE A 1131 -6.78 -39.15 11.69
CA ILE A 1131 -7.07 -40.12 10.64
C ILE A 1131 -8.23 -40.98 11.15
N PHE A 1132 -9.23 -41.24 10.30
CA PHE A 1132 -10.49 -41.86 10.74
C PHE A 1132 -10.52 -43.39 10.65
N ASN A 1133 -9.45 -44.03 10.16
CA ASN A 1133 -9.31 -45.48 10.11
C ASN A 1133 -7.83 -45.88 10.10
N ASN A 1134 -7.56 -47.19 10.10
CA ASN A 1134 -6.22 -47.77 10.25
C ASN A 1134 -5.64 -48.32 8.92
N THR A 1135 -6.05 -47.80 7.77
CA THR A 1135 -5.55 -48.28 6.45
C THR A 1135 -4.39 -47.44 5.89
N TYR A 1136 -3.90 -46.46 6.66
CA TYR A 1136 -2.80 -45.56 6.29
C TYR A 1136 -1.42 -46.20 6.54
N GLU A 1137 -0.41 -45.73 5.81
CA GLU A 1137 1.00 -46.14 6.01
C GLU A 1137 1.74 -45.16 6.93
N PHE A 1138 2.90 -45.55 7.49
CA PHE A 1138 3.64 -44.72 8.44
C PHE A 1138 3.93 -43.29 7.93
N TYR A 1139 4.28 -43.13 6.65
CA TYR A 1139 4.54 -41.81 6.03
C TYR A 1139 3.27 -40.95 5.85
N GLN A 1140 2.08 -41.48 6.14
CA GLN A 1140 0.78 -40.79 6.13
C GLN A 1140 0.24 -40.49 7.54
N GLY A 1141 0.88 -41.04 8.58
CA GLY A 1141 0.43 -40.94 9.97
C GLY A 1141 0.37 -39.52 10.53
N ALA A 1142 -0.31 -39.38 11.66
CA ALA A 1142 -0.30 -38.17 12.45
C ALA A 1142 0.98 -38.11 13.28
N THR A 1143 1.87 -37.16 12.99
CA THR A 1143 3.21 -37.10 13.57
C THR A 1143 3.44 -35.86 14.44
N LEU A 1144 4.38 -35.96 15.37
CA LEU A 1144 4.89 -34.83 16.17
C LEU A 1144 6.42 -34.83 16.22
N GLY A 1145 7.00 -33.63 16.21
CA GLY A 1145 8.44 -33.37 16.38
C GLY A 1145 9.04 -32.58 15.21
N GLY A 1146 10.01 -31.71 15.51
CA GLY A 1146 10.69 -30.87 14.52
C GLY A 1146 10.41 -29.37 14.62
N ASP A 1147 10.88 -28.60 13.64
CA ASP A 1147 10.88 -27.11 13.67
C ASP A 1147 9.49 -26.47 13.69
N TYR A 1148 8.47 -27.17 13.19
CA TYR A 1148 7.10 -26.67 13.05
C TYR A 1148 6.10 -27.35 14.01
N ASP A 1149 6.57 -28.28 14.85
CA ASP A 1149 5.79 -28.99 15.86
C ASP A 1149 6.57 -28.97 17.21
N LEU A 1150 6.77 -30.10 17.89
CA LEU A 1150 7.54 -30.14 19.15
C LEU A 1150 9.03 -29.87 18.91
N ARG A 1151 9.48 -28.61 19.10
CA ARG A 1151 10.79 -28.09 18.63
C ARG A 1151 12.00 -28.72 19.28
N GLY A 1152 11.84 -29.30 20.47
CA GLY A 1152 12.90 -30.02 21.19
C GLY A 1152 13.09 -31.48 20.77
N PHE A 1153 12.26 -32.01 19.86
CA PHE A 1153 12.34 -33.40 19.38
C PHE A 1153 12.74 -33.45 17.90
N ARG A 1154 13.21 -34.62 17.45
CA ARG A 1154 13.52 -34.89 16.04
C ARG A 1154 12.28 -34.79 15.15
N ASN A 1155 12.47 -34.53 13.85
CA ASN A 1155 11.38 -34.55 12.88
C ASN A 1155 10.65 -35.92 12.93
N GLN A 1156 9.31 -35.93 12.92
CA GLN A 1156 8.47 -37.14 12.96
C GLN A 1156 8.79 -38.12 14.13
N ARG A 1157 9.13 -37.58 15.30
CA ARG A 1157 9.55 -38.38 16.47
C ARG A 1157 8.48 -39.34 17.01
N PHE A 1158 7.22 -38.91 16.99
CA PHE A 1158 6.08 -39.72 17.44
C PHE A 1158 5.07 -39.85 16.31
N LEU A 1159 4.36 -40.97 16.24
CA LEU A 1159 3.46 -41.29 15.13
C LEU A 1159 2.24 -42.04 15.64
N GLY A 1160 1.06 -41.61 15.21
CA GLY A 1160 -0.22 -42.26 15.52
C GLY A 1160 -1.29 -41.99 14.48
N ASP A 1161 -2.54 -42.32 14.80
CA ASP A 1161 -3.71 -42.00 13.98
C ASP A 1161 -4.31 -40.64 14.39
N ALA A 1162 -3.94 -40.09 15.55
CA ALA A 1162 -4.24 -38.73 15.96
C ALA A 1162 -3.03 -38.02 16.54
N ALA A 1163 -2.97 -36.70 16.41
CA ALA A 1163 -1.94 -35.87 17.02
C ALA A 1163 -2.53 -34.53 17.47
N TYR A 1164 -2.04 -34.03 18.61
CA TYR A 1164 -2.30 -32.70 19.14
C TYR A 1164 -0.97 -32.03 19.44
N PHE A 1165 -0.87 -30.76 19.06
CA PHE A 1165 0.29 -29.93 19.33
C PHE A 1165 -0.17 -28.54 19.76
N GLN A 1166 0.49 -28.01 20.79
CA GLN A 1166 0.44 -26.63 21.21
C GLN A 1166 1.85 -26.08 21.34
N SER A 1167 2.09 -24.91 20.75
CA SER A 1167 3.27 -24.09 20.99
C SER A 1167 2.87 -22.75 21.56
N SER A 1168 3.53 -22.29 22.62
CA SER A 1168 3.33 -20.97 23.20
C SER A 1168 4.66 -20.25 23.37
N ASP A 1169 4.82 -19.14 22.67
CA ASP A 1169 6.00 -18.26 22.70
C ASP A 1169 5.66 -16.96 23.43
N LEU A 1170 6.41 -16.64 24.49
CA LEU A 1170 6.51 -15.30 25.05
C LEU A 1170 7.66 -14.57 24.35
N ARG A 1171 7.32 -13.62 23.48
CA ARG A 1171 8.28 -12.85 22.68
C ARG A 1171 8.53 -11.51 23.34
N TRP A 1172 9.80 -11.14 23.45
CA TRP A 1172 10.22 -9.81 23.86
C TRP A 1172 10.92 -9.12 22.68
N ASN A 1173 10.26 -8.11 22.12
CA ASN A 1173 10.84 -7.17 21.17
C ASN A 1173 11.81 -6.26 21.93
N ILE A 1174 13.11 -6.54 21.84
CA ILE A 1174 14.15 -5.81 22.59
C ILE A 1174 14.36 -4.43 21.98
N GLY A 1175 14.51 -4.38 20.66
CA GLY A 1175 14.82 -3.13 19.99
C GLY A 1175 15.00 -3.28 18.49
N ARG A 1176 15.70 -2.30 17.91
CA ARG A 1176 15.93 -2.19 16.47
C ARG A 1176 17.41 -1.96 16.18
N ILE A 1177 17.86 -2.48 15.05
CA ILE A 1177 19.19 -2.26 14.48
C ILE A 1177 19.04 -1.29 13.32
N LYS A 1178 19.79 -0.20 13.40
CA LYS A 1178 19.89 0.84 12.37
C LYS A 1178 20.88 0.38 11.27
N SER A 1179 20.50 -0.63 10.49
CA SER A 1179 21.22 -1.12 9.30
C SER A 1179 20.46 -0.76 8.02
N ILE A 1180 21.05 -0.97 6.83
CA ILE A 1180 20.50 -0.60 5.50
C ILE A 1180 19.00 -0.92 5.35
N VAL A 1181 18.54 -2.04 5.92
CA VAL A 1181 17.12 -2.34 6.12
C VAL A 1181 16.87 -2.36 7.63
N PRO A 1182 16.05 -1.47 8.23
CA PRO A 1182 15.77 -1.48 9.64
C PRO A 1182 15.31 -2.84 10.10
N MET A 1183 16.04 -3.40 11.06
CA MET A 1183 15.76 -4.73 11.56
C MET A 1183 15.27 -4.63 12.99
N GLN A 1184 14.13 -5.25 13.27
CA GLN A 1184 13.70 -5.54 14.62
C GLN A 1184 14.38 -6.82 15.09
N TYR A 1185 14.78 -6.84 16.34
CA TYR A 1185 15.32 -8.05 16.95
C TYR A 1185 14.73 -8.25 18.34
N GLY A 1186 14.73 -9.51 18.75
CA GLY A 1186 14.25 -9.85 20.06
C GLY A 1186 14.61 -11.26 20.44
N ILE A 1187 14.11 -11.62 21.61
CA ILE A 1187 14.20 -12.96 22.15
C ILE A 1187 12.82 -13.56 22.29
N LEU A 1188 12.75 -14.88 22.34
CA LEU A 1188 11.56 -15.61 22.72
C LEU A 1188 11.91 -16.66 23.77
N ALA A 1189 10.97 -16.90 24.68
CA ALA A 1189 10.90 -18.08 25.50
C ALA A 1189 9.69 -18.89 25.03
N GLY A 1190 9.88 -20.16 24.72
CA GLY A 1190 8.86 -21.02 24.12
C GLY A 1190 8.64 -22.29 24.92
N TYR A 1191 7.38 -22.71 25.03
CA TYR A 1191 6.97 -23.98 25.60
C TYR A 1191 6.07 -24.72 24.61
N ASP A 1192 6.44 -25.95 24.30
CA ASP A 1192 5.70 -26.83 23.41
C ASP A 1192 5.15 -28.01 24.19
N TYR A 1193 3.95 -28.44 23.82
CA TYR A 1193 3.22 -29.52 24.47
C TYR A 1193 2.43 -30.32 23.42
N GLY A 1194 2.49 -31.64 23.47
CA GLY A 1194 1.83 -32.44 22.44
C GLY A 1194 1.81 -33.93 22.74
N ARG A 1195 0.96 -34.65 22.01
CA ARG A 1195 0.75 -36.08 22.13
C ARG A 1195 0.22 -36.68 20.83
N VAL A 1196 0.61 -37.91 20.55
CA VAL A 1196 -0.06 -38.74 19.54
C VAL A 1196 -0.93 -39.80 20.22
N TRP A 1197 -1.92 -40.29 19.49
CA TRP A 1197 -2.75 -41.43 19.88
C TRP A 1197 -2.69 -42.47 18.76
N LEU A 1198 -2.79 -43.74 19.15
CA LEU A 1198 -2.92 -44.87 18.25
C LEU A 1198 -4.05 -45.78 18.76
N ASP A 1199 -4.92 -46.24 17.87
CA ASP A 1199 -5.98 -47.17 18.22
C ASP A 1199 -5.43 -48.43 18.91
N GLY A 1200 -5.92 -48.70 20.13
CA GLY A 1200 -5.50 -49.85 20.95
C GLY A 1200 -4.28 -49.58 21.84
N GLU A 1201 -3.67 -48.40 21.79
CA GLU A 1201 -2.62 -47.98 22.72
C GLU A 1201 -3.22 -47.40 24.01
N ASP A 1202 -2.73 -47.87 25.17
CA ASP A 1202 -3.00 -47.28 26.48
C ASP A 1202 -1.77 -46.49 26.94
N SER A 1203 -1.77 -45.19 26.72
CA SER A 1203 -0.73 -44.26 27.15
C SER A 1203 -1.39 -43.01 27.72
N ASP A 1204 -0.82 -42.43 28.76
CA ASP A 1204 -1.22 -41.10 29.27
C ASP A 1204 -0.10 -40.06 29.13
N LYS A 1205 0.97 -40.42 28.40
CA LYS A 1205 2.18 -39.61 28.28
C LYS A 1205 1.94 -38.38 27.41
N TRP A 1206 2.33 -37.23 27.91
CA TRP A 1206 2.39 -35.99 27.13
C TRP A 1206 3.84 -35.53 27.00
N HIS A 1207 4.19 -35.15 25.79
CA HIS A 1207 5.54 -34.70 25.45
C HIS A 1207 5.62 -33.19 25.53
N GLN A 1208 6.71 -32.71 26.12
CA GLN A 1208 6.93 -31.28 26.34
C GLN A 1208 8.35 -30.90 25.94
N SER A 1209 8.51 -29.68 25.43
CA SER A 1209 9.83 -29.09 25.24
C SER A 1209 9.83 -27.63 25.64
N LEU A 1210 10.91 -27.20 26.28
CA LEU A 1210 11.10 -25.83 26.76
C LEU A 1210 12.36 -25.27 26.10
N GLY A 1211 12.27 -24.03 25.61
CA GLY A 1211 13.39 -23.44 24.91
C GLY A 1211 13.27 -21.94 24.75
N GLY A 1212 14.15 -21.41 23.92
CA GLY A 1212 14.17 -20.02 23.56
C GLY A 1212 14.91 -19.78 22.26
N GLY A 1213 14.98 -18.52 21.86
CA GLY A 1213 15.70 -18.16 20.67
C GLY A 1213 15.85 -16.67 20.50
N VAL A 1214 16.71 -16.31 19.55
CA VAL A 1214 16.83 -14.95 19.02
C VAL A 1214 16.23 -14.91 17.63
N TRP A 1215 15.62 -13.79 17.31
CA TRP A 1215 15.07 -13.56 15.97
C TRP A 1215 15.42 -12.15 15.51
N LEU A 1216 15.44 -12.01 14.19
CA LEU A 1216 15.72 -10.79 13.47
C LEU A 1216 14.72 -10.70 12.33
N SER A 1217 14.04 -9.56 12.20
CA SER A 1217 13.03 -9.32 11.18
C SER A 1217 13.23 -7.93 10.58
N GLY A 1218 13.50 -7.85 9.29
CA GLY A 1218 13.71 -6.60 8.56
C GLY A 1218 12.53 -6.28 7.66
N LEU A 1219 11.67 -5.36 8.12
CA LEU A 1219 10.55 -4.76 7.36
C LEU A 1219 9.74 -5.78 6.57
N ASP A 1220 9.43 -6.89 7.23
CA ASP A 1220 8.81 -8.08 6.67
C ASP A 1220 9.74 -8.80 5.61
N ALA A 1221 10.54 -8.12 4.79
CA ALA A 1221 11.32 -8.69 3.67
C ALA A 1221 12.37 -9.77 4.01
N VAL A 1222 12.97 -9.73 5.21
CA VAL A 1222 14.00 -10.67 5.66
C VAL A 1222 13.68 -11.16 7.06
N THR A 1223 13.73 -12.48 7.26
CA THR A 1223 13.60 -13.07 8.60
C THR A 1223 14.76 -14.02 8.88
N ALA A 1224 15.31 -13.92 10.07
CA ALA A 1224 16.28 -14.87 10.60
C ALA A 1224 15.89 -15.30 12.01
N ARG A 1225 16.06 -16.58 12.30
CA ARG A 1225 15.76 -17.14 13.63
C ARG A 1225 16.82 -18.18 14.00
N LEU A 1226 17.25 -18.14 15.26
CA LEU A 1226 18.08 -19.16 15.89
C LEU A 1226 17.38 -19.59 17.18
N THR A 1227 17.09 -20.89 17.31
CA THR A 1227 16.39 -21.46 18.48
C THR A 1227 17.17 -22.59 19.13
N PHE A 1228 17.01 -22.72 20.44
CA PHE A 1228 17.50 -23.81 21.27
C PHE A 1228 16.34 -24.33 22.11
N PHE A 1229 15.99 -25.61 21.97
CA PHE A 1229 14.93 -26.27 22.74
C PHE A 1229 15.45 -27.54 23.40
N ASN A 1230 15.03 -27.78 24.64
CA ASN A 1230 15.35 -28.96 25.43
C ASN A 1230 14.09 -29.83 25.62
N SER A 1231 14.28 -31.15 25.54
CA SER A 1231 13.26 -32.17 25.78
C SER A 1231 13.86 -33.39 26.50
N GLU A 1232 13.07 -34.45 26.68
CA GLU A 1232 13.58 -35.76 27.14
C GLU A 1232 14.58 -36.41 26.15
N ASP A 1233 14.51 -36.05 24.87
CA ASP A 1233 15.44 -36.50 23.82
C ASP A 1233 16.72 -35.62 23.76
N GLY A 1234 16.85 -34.60 24.63
CA GLY A 1234 18.03 -33.75 24.73
C GLY A 1234 17.86 -32.36 24.11
N ASN A 1235 18.96 -31.79 23.62
CA ASN A 1235 19.03 -30.40 23.15
C ASN A 1235 18.99 -30.32 21.63
N ARG A 1236 18.18 -29.40 21.09
CA ARG A 1236 18.03 -29.18 19.64
C ARG A 1236 18.25 -27.71 19.28
N ILE A 1237 19.15 -27.46 18.32
CA ILE A 1237 19.42 -26.13 17.76
C ILE A 1237 18.92 -26.09 16.32
N ALA A 1238 18.19 -25.02 15.96
CA ALA A 1238 17.73 -24.79 14.60
C ALA A 1238 17.96 -23.34 14.18
N PHE A 1239 18.30 -23.14 12.90
CA PHE A 1239 18.55 -21.85 12.29
C PHE A 1239 17.83 -21.75 10.93
N GLY A 1240 17.30 -20.58 10.62
CA GLY A 1240 16.77 -20.28 9.29
C GLY A 1240 17.00 -18.83 8.92
N LEU A 1241 17.39 -18.59 7.67
CA LEU A 1241 17.42 -17.27 7.03
C LEU A 1241 16.64 -17.34 5.71
N GLY A 1242 15.55 -16.57 5.63
CA GLY A 1242 14.69 -16.46 4.46
C GLY A 1242 14.61 -15.04 3.90
N PHE A 1243 14.43 -14.95 2.58
CA PHE A 1243 14.21 -13.70 1.83
C PHE A 1243 12.93 -13.82 1.03
N GLY A 1244 12.02 -12.85 1.19
CA GLY A 1244 10.71 -12.90 0.55
C GLY A 1244 9.78 -13.93 1.20
N PHE A 1245 8.50 -13.57 1.30
CA PHE A 1245 7.46 -14.33 2.01
C PHE A 1245 7.00 -15.57 1.26
#